data_AF-A0A5C5Y618-F1
#
_entry.id   AF-A0A5C5Y618-F1
#
_cell.length_a   1.000
_cell.length_b   1.000
_cell.length_c   1.000
_cell.angle_alpha   90.00
_cell.angle_beta   90.00
_cell.angle_gamma   90.00
#
_symmetry.space_group_name_H-M   'P 1'
#
loop_
_entity.id
_entity.type
_entity.pdbx_description
1 polymer ?
#
loop_
_entity_poly.entity_id
_entity_poly.type
_entity_poly.pdbx_seq_one_letter_code
_entity_poly.pdbx_strand_id
1 'polypeptide(L)'
;MKVSVLRRCIPNGLFFAGLRGLAVLLLFALTADAAGPARPNIVLIMADDLGVECLGSYGGTSYTTPNLDELAGQGIRFSNAHAQPLCTNTRVQLMTGLYNNRNWQAFGILDRNSQTIGHYMSDAGYQTCIAGKWQLYSYDPPDYPGAAMRRGTGMRGQDAGFDEYSLWHNGHTEDKGSRYADPAIEQNGAMRTDTAGQYGPDLWVDYICDFIDRKQSDDQPFFVYYPMALPHGPMTPTPISKDWQDPSKRHDDSTDYFADMVQYTDRCVGRVVDKIDQLGLAEQTLIIFYSDNGTHQSITSNTDNGPIRGGKGLTTDAGTHVPLIVRWSGVIQPGEKPHLVDSTDFLPTVLDAAGKSESLKRTDGVSFLPVLMGDDTARRDWIFCHYDPRPGWDKDQFSHSRFARDHRYKLYGDGQFFDVQQDPLEQSPIHLGTEDDERVATRLRLQSVLDQMPNPEPMPRDPLAFSASHQEAFFGESPSMELLWGEGKFTEGPTVTPDGDILFSDVRAGRVMHWNHQTGQTSILIDDLPGVNGLASIDSSHFYACQGSGRRALLKVSFDGKVDVIADRFEGKRFNSPNDVVIASDGALYFTDPRYGDQSDRELDHEGVYRIEDGKVTLATDHDQRPNGLAFSNDENRLFVADNNNDYGGARTLLSFDLQSDGSLANRKVVYDFGMGRRGIDGMCVDQFDNVYATAGKGDDAGVYVFGPDGQQLAVLPVPDVPTNCCLMSVDDQTFLLVTCQTARGTCGLFRAAVTPVDVQADSN
;
A
#
# COMPACT_ATOMS: atom_id res chain seq x y z
N MET A 1 17.51 18.05 -81.18
CA MET A 1 16.20 18.72 -81.33
C MET A 1 16.34 20.10 -80.69
N LYS A 2 16.59 21.16 -81.50
CA LYS A 2 15.60 22.17 -81.96
C LYS A 2 14.91 22.82 -80.74
N VAL A 3 15.09 24.10 -80.38
CA VAL A 3 14.95 25.38 -81.11
C VAL A 3 15.55 26.47 -80.17
N SER A 4 16.68 27.16 -80.45
CA SER A 4 16.83 28.49 -81.10
C SER A 4 15.90 29.61 -80.56
N VAL A 5 16.18 30.91 -80.36
CA VAL A 5 17.27 31.84 -80.69
C VAL A 5 16.80 33.27 -80.22
N LEU A 6 17.70 34.26 -80.22
CA LEU A 6 17.51 35.76 -80.18
C LEU A 6 17.33 36.42 -78.79
N ARG A 7 18.35 37.09 -78.24
CA ARG A 7 18.85 38.47 -78.51
C ARG A 7 17.80 39.59 -78.34
N ARG A 8 18.05 40.50 -77.39
CA ARG A 8 18.16 41.96 -77.66
C ARG A 8 18.81 42.68 -76.48
N CYS A 9 19.77 43.52 -76.82
CA CYS A 9 20.46 44.47 -75.94
C CYS A 9 20.00 45.90 -76.26
N ILE A 10 20.31 46.83 -75.31
CA ILE A 10 20.60 48.28 -75.49
C ILE A 10 19.35 49.22 -75.51
N PRO A 11 19.37 50.50 -75.03
CA PRO A 11 20.25 51.25 -74.08
C PRO A 11 19.54 52.30 -73.14
N ASN A 12 20.39 53.03 -72.38
CA ASN A 12 20.27 54.46 -71.95
C ASN A 12 19.32 54.78 -70.79
N GLY A 13 19.66 55.58 -69.78
CA GLY A 13 20.86 56.36 -69.48
C GLY A 13 20.62 57.29 -68.28
N LEU A 14 21.72 57.67 -67.62
CA LEU A 14 22.03 58.88 -66.84
C LEU A 14 20.93 59.58 -65.97
N PHE A 15 21.24 59.86 -64.70
CA PHE A 15 21.67 61.21 -64.23
C PHE A 15 21.98 61.27 -62.70
N PHE A 16 23.16 61.82 -62.41
CA PHE A 16 23.67 62.62 -61.27
C PHE A 16 23.01 62.67 -59.87
N ALA A 17 23.89 62.40 -58.89
CA ALA A 17 24.32 63.23 -57.75
C ALA A 17 23.31 63.73 -56.68
N GLY A 18 23.61 63.39 -55.42
CA GLY A 18 23.09 64.06 -54.24
C GLY A 18 23.80 63.62 -52.96
N LEU A 19 24.54 64.57 -52.38
CA LEU A 19 25.23 64.59 -51.08
C LEU A 19 24.69 63.66 -49.97
N ARG A 20 25.61 63.11 -49.16
CA ARG A 20 25.69 63.37 -47.71
C ARG A 20 26.84 62.58 -47.07
N GLY A 21 27.86 63.29 -46.59
CA GLY A 21 28.71 62.82 -45.51
C GLY A 21 27.95 62.96 -44.20
N LEU A 22 27.91 61.90 -43.39
CA LEU A 22 27.48 61.96 -42.00
C LEU A 22 28.11 60.81 -41.21
N ALA A 23 28.76 61.19 -40.10
CA ALA A 23 28.95 60.45 -38.85
C ALA A 23 29.66 59.08 -38.89
N VAL A 24 30.95 59.11 -38.55
CA VAL A 24 31.58 58.05 -37.75
C VAL A 24 30.90 58.06 -36.38
N LEU A 25 30.03 57.08 -36.12
CA LEU A 25 29.52 56.76 -34.79
C LEU A 25 29.98 55.34 -34.50
N LEU A 26 30.99 55.23 -33.62
CA LEU A 26 31.41 53.97 -33.00
C LEU A 26 30.21 53.40 -32.23
N LEU A 27 29.54 52.42 -32.83
CA LEU A 27 28.69 51.49 -32.11
C LEU A 27 29.60 50.41 -31.53
N PHE A 28 29.87 50.53 -30.22
CA PHE A 28 30.12 49.37 -29.39
C PHE A 28 28.83 48.53 -29.40
N ALA A 29 28.72 47.62 -30.37
CA ALA A 29 27.82 46.50 -30.25
C ALA A 29 28.40 45.59 -29.17
N LEU A 30 27.92 45.76 -27.94
CA LEU A 30 27.96 44.71 -26.93
C LEU A 30 27.28 43.50 -27.56
N THR A 31 28.09 42.54 -28.00
CA THR A 31 27.64 41.17 -28.18
C THR A 31 27.23 40.69 -26.80
N ALA A 32 25.95 40.84 -26.46
CA ALA A 32 25.34 40.01 -25.46
C ALA A 32 25.47 38.59 -25.99
N ASP A 33 26.46 37.85 -25.49
CA ASP A 33 26.43 36.40 -25.57
C ASP A 33 25.06 35.98 -25.02
N ALA A 34 24.24 35.39 -25.88
CA ALA A 34 23.09 34.63 -25.44
C ALA A 34 23.64 33.36 -24.76
N ALA A 35 24.20 33.53 -23.56
CA ALA A 35 24.37 32.45 -22.63
C ALA A 35 22.98 31.84 -22.41
N GLY A 36 22.87 30.51 -22.52
CA GLY A 36 21.65 29.81 -22.09
C GLY A 36 21.28 30.22 -20.66
N PRO A 37 20.03 29.99 -20.21
CA PRO A 37 19.63 30.35 -18.86
C PRO A 37 20.68 29.83 -17.87
N ALA A 38 21.21 30.74 -17.05
CA ALA A 38 22.20 30.38 -16.04
C ALA A 38 21.57 29.31 -15.13
N ARG A 39 22.32 28.22 -14.86
CA ARG A 39 21.88 27.17 -13.93
C ARG A 39 21.64 27.83 -12.57
N PRO A 40 20.40 27.82 -12.04
CA PRO A 40 20.11 28.49 -10.79
C PRO A 40 20.63 27.65 -9.62
N ASN A 41 20.83 28.29 -8.47
CA ASN A 41 20.76 27.59 -7.20
C ASN A 41 19.34 27.05 -6.99
N ILE A 42 19.20 25.93 -6.30
CA ILE A 42 17.89 25.33 -6.05
C ILE A 42 17.73 25.07 -4.56
N VAL A 43 16.65 25.58 -3.97
CA VAL A 43 16.28 25.35 -2.57
C VAL A 43 14.90 24.69 -2.54
N LEU A 44 14.87 23.39 -2.22
CA LEU A 44 13.66 22.60 -2.08
C LEU A 44 13.34 22.41 -0.59
N ILE A 45 12.25 23.02 -0.13
CA ILE A 45 11.76 22.95 1.23
C ILE A 45 10.50 22.09 1.26
N MET A 46 10.44 21.13 2.19
CA MET A 46 9.31 20.21 2.34
C MET A 46 8.86 20.18 3.80
N ALA A 47 7.65 20.67 4.07
CA ALA A 47 6.99 20.51 5.36
C ALA A 47 6.57 19.05 5.64
N ASP A 48 6.36 18.71 6.91
CA ASP A 48 5.95 17.38 7.38
C ASP A 48 4.59 17.50 8.08
N ASP A 49 3.53 16.89 7.53
CA ASP A 49 2.13 16.98 8.00
C ASP A 49 1.46 18.37 7.88
N LEU A 50 1.58 19.02 6.72
CA LEU A 50 0.97 20.33 6.47
C LEU A 50 0.07 20.30 5.22
N GLY A 51 -1.25 20.33 5.42
CA GLY A 51 -2.24 20.48 4.36
C GLY A 51 -2.45 21.94 3.93
N VAL A 52 -3.11 22.14 2.78
CA VAL A 52 -3.39 23.49 2.23
C VAL A 52 -4.24 24.36 3.16
N GLU A 53 -5.09 23.74 3.98
CA GLU A 53 -5.97 24.42 4.94
C GLU A 53 -5.22 25.19 6.02
N CYS A 54 -3.92 24.95 6.16
CA CYS A 54 -3.08 25.64 7.14
C CYS A 54 -2.53 26.99 6.66
N LEU A 55 -2.57 27.30 5.36
CA LEU A 55 -1.92 28.50 4.80
C LEU A 55 -2.93 29.57 4.35
N GLY A 56 -2.65 30.83 4.68
CA GLY A 56 -3.48 31.98 4.29
C GLY A 56 -3.62 32.13 2.77
N SER A 57 -2.53 31.94 2.04
CA SER A 57 -2.46 31.91 0.57
C SER A 57 -3.29 30.81 -0.10
N TYR A 58 -3.80 29.85 0.67
CA TYR A 58 -4.73 28.79 0.22
C TYR A 58 -6.14 28.94 0.83
N GLY A 59 -6.43 30.05 1.51
CA GLY A 59 -7.72 30.31 2.15
C GLY A 59 -7.84 29.80 3.59
N GLY A 60 -6.73 29.38 4.21
CA GLY A 60 -6.68 29.02 5.63
C GLY A 60 -6.81 30.24 6.53
N THR A 61 -7.57 30.12 7.62
CA THR A 61 -7.85 31.24 8.54
C THR A 61 -7.47 30.95 10.00
N SER A 62 -6.95 29.75 10.27
CA SER A 62 -6.63 29.31 11.64
C SER A 62 -5.25 29.76 12.13
N TYR A 63 -4.32 29.98 11.21
CA TYR A 63 -2.92 30.27 11.52
C TYR A 63 -2.44 31.48 10.73
N THR A 64 -1.34 32.07 11.16
CA THR A 64 -0.73 33.25 10.52
C THR A 64 0.59 32.83 9.87
N THR A 65 0.66 32.88 8.53
CA THR A 65 1.80 32.42 7.74
C THR A 65 2.32 33.48 6.76
N PRO A 66 2.75 34.66 7.26
CA PRO A 66 3.06 35.81 6.42
C PRO A 66 4.23 35.57 5.46
N ASN A 67 5.24 34.77 5.84
CA ASN A 67 6.39 34.53 4.98
C ASN A 67 6.03 33.63 3.80
N LEU A 68 5.21 32.59 4.03
CA LEU A 68 4.69 31.72 2.99
C LEU A 68 3.67 32.44 2.10
N ASP A 69 2.85 33.31 2.67
CA ASP A 69 1.90 34.13 1.92
C ASP A 69 2.63 35.15 1.03
N GLU A 70 3.71 35.74 1.53
CA GLU A 70 4.60 36.61 0.74
C GLU A 70 5.34 35.82 -0.35
N LEU A 71 5.87 34.63 -0.04
CA LEU A 71 6.50 33.74 -1.02
C LEU A 71 5.53 33.40 -2.16
N ALA A 72 4.27 33.12 -1.84
CA ALA A 72 3.21 32.90 -2.82
C ALA A 72 2.87 34.17 -3.62
N GLY A 73 2.83 35.34 -2.97
CA GLY A 73 2.58 36.62 -3.64
C GLY A 73 3.70 37.06 -4.59
N GLN A 74 4.92 36.57 -4.37
CA GLN A 74 6.09 36.82 -5.21
C GLN A 74 6.37 35.69 -6.23
N GLY A 75 5.56 34.63 -6.21
CA GLY A 75 5.81 33.40 -6.95
C GLY A 75 4.55 32.78 -7.53
N ILE A 76 4.65 31.52 -7.94
CA ILE A 76 3.54 30.71 -8.42
C ILE A 76 3.10 29.77 -7.30
N ARG A 77 1.81 29.79 -6.95
CA ARG A 77 1.18 28.73 -6.14
C ARG A 77 0.42 27.77 -7.03
N PHE A 78 0.53 26.47 -6.77
CA PHE A 78 -0.27 25.46 -7.46
C PHE A 78 -1.48 25.08 -6.61
N SER A 79 -2.68 25.14 -7.20
CA SER A 79 -3.92 24.78 -6.50
C SER A 79 -4.29 23.30 -6.60
N ASN A 80 -3.51 22.48 -7.33
CA ASN A 80 -3.78 21.06 -7.52
C ASN A 80 -2.51 20.19 -7.35
N ALA A 81 -1.73 20.47 -6.31
CA ALA A 81 -0.54 19.68 -5.96
C ALA A 81 -0.88 18.60 -4.93
N HIS A 82 -0.41 17.38 -5.17
CA HIS A 82 -0.74 16.21 -4.34
C HIS A 82 0.50 15.49 -3.85
N ALA A 83 0.44 14.99 -2.63
CA ALA A 83 1.38 14.09 -2.00
C ALA A 83 0.72 12.71 -1.81
N GLN A 84 1.49 11.75 -1.31
CA GLN A 84 0.95 10.49 -0.83
C GLN A 84 0.37 10.65 0.58
N PRO A 85 -0.50 9.72 1.05
CA PRO A 85 -1.12 9.82 2.38
C PRO A 85 -0.14 9.82 3.57
N LEU A 86 1.08 9.33 3.38
CA LEU A 86 2.12 9.23 4.41
C LEU A 86 3.50 9.65 3.88
N CYS A 87 4.26 10.27 4.79
CA CYS A 87 5.64 10.72 4.64
C CYS A 87 6.57 9.79 3.86
N THR A 88 6.71 8.51 4.24
CA THR A 88 7.64 7.59 3.53
C THR A 88 7.28 7.47 2.05
N ASN A 89 6.00 7.31 1.72
CA ASN A 89 5.54 7.14 0.34
C ASN A 89 5.96 8.34 -0.51
N THR A 90 5.64 9.56 -0.05
CA THR A 90 6.03 10.81 -0.71
C THR A 90 7.54 10.97 -0.81
N ARG A 91 8.27 10.75 0.28
CA ARG A 91 9.73 10.95 0.32
C ARG A 91 10.46 9.98 -0.60
N VAL A 92 10.02 8.72 -0.68
CA VAL A 92 10.55 7.75 -1.66
C VAL A 92 10.25 8.21 -3.09
N GLN A 93 9.02 8.65 -3.38
CA GLN A 93 8.66 9.15 -4.72
C GLN A 93 9.52 10.36 -5.12
N LEU A 94 9.73 11.31 -4.21
CA LEU A 94 10.52 12.51 -4.49
C LEU A 94 12.01 12.19 -4.65
N MET A 95 12.56 11.25 -3.86
CA MET A 95 13.94 10.83 -4.01
C MET A 95 14.19 10.18 -5.38
N THR A 96 13.27 9.37 -5.90
CA THR A 96 13.55 8.52 -7.07
C THR A 96 12.80 8.91 -8.35
N GLY A 97 11.78 9.77 -8.27
CA GLY A 97 10.87 10.08 -9.37
C GLY A 97 9.99 8.90 -9.83
N LEU A 98 9.78 7.89 -8.98
CA LEU A 98 9.04 6.66 -9.33
C LEU A 98 7.85 6.47 -8.40
N TYR A 99 6.72 5.99 -8.93
CA TYR A 99 5.59 5.60 -8.11
C TYR A 99 5.90 4.39 -7.23
N ASN A 100 5.24 4.33 -6.07
CA ASN A 100 5.53 3.33 -5.04
C ASN A 100 5.25 1.88 -5.47
N ASN A 101 4.36 1.64 -6.44
CA ASN A 101 4.18 0.29 -6.99
C ASN A 101 5.43 -0.28 -7.69
N ARG A 102 6.46 0.53 -7.93
CA ARG A 102 7.71 0.11 -8.58
C ARG A 102 8.89 -0.06 -7.64
N ASN A 103 8.90 0.67 -6.52
CA ASN A 103 10.08 0.80 -5.66
C ASN A 103 9.77 0.69 -4.16
N TRP A 104 8.52 0.44 -3.77
CA TRP A 104 8.15 0.27 -2.37
C TRP A 104 8.66 -1.05 -1.83
N GLN A 105 9.39 -0.99 -0.72
CA GLN A 105 9.82 -2.16 0.05
C GLN A 105 9.05 -2.23 1.36
N ALA A 106 9.09 -1.17 2.16
CA ALA A 106 8.24 -1.02 3.33
C ALA A 106 8.28 0.44 3.81
N PHE A 107 7.43 0.76 4.77
CA PHE A 107 7.49 2.04 5.43
C PHE A 107 8.87 2.28 6.09
N GLY A 108 9.42 3.48 5.91
CA GLY A 108 10.73 3.88 6.42
C GLY A 108 11.94 3.33 5.65
N ILE A 109 11.75 2.72 4.47
CA ILE A 109 12.83 2.08 3.72
C ILE A 109 12.92 2.67 2.30
N LEU A 110 14.05 3.31 2.00
CA LEU A 110 14.48 3.57 0.63
C LEU A 110 15.51 2.52 0.21
N ASP A 111 15.33 1.90 -0.96
CA ASP A 111 16.27 0.91 -1.49
C ASP A 111 17.67 1.53 -1.63
N ARG A 112 18.68 0.88 -1.02
CA ARG A 112 20.09 1.28 -1.03
C ARG A 112 20.69 1.38 -2.43
N ASN A 113 20.11 0.69 -3.40
CA ASN A 113 20.60 0.70 -4.77
C ASN A 113 19.92 1.75 -5.66
N SER A 114 18.96 2.51 -5.11
CA SER A 114 18.30 3.58 -5.86
C SER A 114 19.22 4.78 -6.05
N GLN A 115 19.21 5.36 -7.24
CA GLN A 115 19.73 6.72 -7.40
C GLN A 115 18.69 7.71 -6.87
N THR A 116 19.16 8.68 -6.09
CA THR A 116 18.32 9.69 -5.43
C THR A 116 18.51 11.05 -6.10
N ILE A 117 17.60 11.98 -5.82
CA ILE A 117 17.74 13.39 -6.21
C ILE A 117 19.09 13.99 -5.80
N GLY A 118 19.65 13.62 -4.64
CA GLY A 118 20.99 14.05 -4.23
C GLY A 118 22.08 13.57 -5.19
N HIS A 119 22.08 12.27 -5.53
CA HIS A 119 23.01 11.70 -6.51
C HIS A 119 22.91 12.41 -7.87
N TYR A 120 21.68 12.59 -8.37
CA TYR A 120 21.44 13.24 -9.66
C TYR A 120 21.92 14.70 -9.67
N MET A 121 21.70 15.45 -8.59
CA MET A 121 22.14 16.85 -8.49
C MET A 121 23.66 16.96 -8.33
N SER A 122 24.29 16.06 -7.56
CA SER A 122 25.75 15.97 -7.45
C SER A 122 26.37 15.66 -8.83
N ASP A 123 25.83 14.68 -9.56
CA ASP A 123 26.25 14.34 -10.93
C ASP A 123 26.02 15.50 -11.94
N ALA A 124 25.01 16.34 -11.70
CA ALA A 124 24.76 17.57 -12.46
C ALA A 124 25.76 18.71 -12.15
N GLY A 125 26.66 18.49 -11.19
CA GLY A 125 27.72 19.41 -10.79
C GLY A 125 27.28 20.47 -9.77
N TYR A 126 26.24 20.17 -8.99
CA TYR A 126 25.80 21.01 -7.88
C TYR A 126 26.53 20.63 -6.59
N GLN A 127 26.74 21.63 -5.73
CA GLN A 127 27.11 21.41 -4.33
C GLN A 127 25.85 21.07 -3.54
N THR A 128 25.76 19.90 -2.92
CA THR A 128 24.50 19.37 -2.37
C THR A 128 24.47 19.39 -0.84
N CYS A 129 23.37 19.90 -0.27
CA CYS A 129 23.15 19.97 1.17
C CYS A 129 21.77 19.46 1.55
N ILE A 130 21.68 18.68 2.63
CA ILE A 130 20.41 18.27 3.24
C ILE A 130 20.40 18.53 4.75
N ALA A 131 19.33 19.12 5.28
CA ALA A 131 19.18 19.25 6.73
C ALA A 131 17.73 19.02 7.16
N GLY A 132 17.50 18.35 8.28
CA GLY A 132 16.14 18.06 8.79
C GLY A 132 15.84 16.57 9.00
N LYS A 133 14.65 16.12 8.60
CA LYS A 133 14.14 14.75 8.79
C LYS A 133 14.55 13.84 7.64
N TRP A 134 15.15 12.69 7.96
CA TRP A 134 15.44 11.64 6.97
C TRP A 134 14.32 10.58 6.87
N GLN A 135 14.22 9.67 7.84
CA GLN A 135 13.16 8.63 7.91
C GLN A 135 13.16 7.60 6.76
N LEU A 136 14.28 7.41 6.05
CA LEU A 136 14.40 6.42 4.96
C LEU A 136 15.40 5.28 5.28
N TYR A 137 15.73 5.15 6.56
CA TYR A 137 16.49 4.05 7.15
C TYR A 137 15.67 3.44 8.30
N SER A 138 15.33 2.15 8.21
CA SER A 138 14.42 1.51 9.16
C SER A 138 15.08 1.24 10.51
N TYR A 139 14.32 1.50 11.55
CA TYR A 139 14.68 1.43 12.96
C TYR A 139 13.67 0.59 13.76
N ASP A 140 12.83 -0.20 13.08
CA ASP A 140 11.75 -0.99 13.72
C ASP A 140 12.23 -1.63 15.04
N PRO A 141 11.50 -1.42 16.17
CA PRO A 141 11.86 -1.97 17.46
C PRO A 141 12.11 -3.48 17.37
N PRO A 142 13.05 -4.05 18.16
CA PRO A 142 13.38 -5.47 18.04
C PRO A 142 12.18 -6.41 18.23
N ASP A 143 11.24 -6.01 19.08
CA ASP A 143 10.01 -6.72 19.43
C ASP A 143 8.84 -6.45 18.47
N TYR A 144 9.05 -5.62 17.45
CA TYR A 144 8.01 -5.28 16.50
C TYR A 144 7.74 -6.42 15.50
N PRO A 145 6.47 -6.73 15.19
CA PRO A 145 6.12 -7.73 14.17
C PRO A 145 6.86 -7.46 12.84
N GLY A 146 7.58 -8.45 12.33
CA GLY A 146 8.39 -8.35 11.12
C GLY A 146 9.66 -7.50 11.22
N ALA A 147 10.05 -7.01 12.40
CA ALA A 147 11.25 -6.17 12.59
C ALA A 147 12.53 -6.85 12.09
N ALA A 148 12.66 -8.17 12.29
CA ALA A 148 13.83 -8.92 11.83
C ALA A 148 14.09 -8.78 10.32
N MET A 149 13.05 -8.52 9.51
CA MET A 149 13.18 -8.34 8.06
C MET A 149 13.53 -6.89 7.66
N ARG A 150 13.16 -5.91 8.50
CA ARG A 150 13.20 -4.48 8.13
C ARG A 150 14.24 -3.69 8.90
N ARG A 151 14.52 -4.05 10.15
CA ARG A 151 15.44 -3.31 11.02
C ARG A 151 16.82 -3.23 10.41
N GLY A 152 17.40 -2.02 10.42
CA GLY A 152 18.75 -1.79 9.91
C GLY A 152 18.86 -1.87 8.38
N THR A 153 17.73 -1.85 7.67
CA THR A 153 17.64 -1.74 6.21
C THR A 153 17.29 -0.31 5.78
N GLY A 154 17.26 -0.03 4.48
CA GLY A 154 17.08 1.31 3.94
C GLY A 154 18.40 2.06 3.72
N MET A 155 18.32 3.25 3.15
CA MET A 155 19.45 4.10 2.79
C MET A 155 19.66 5.17 3.85
N ARG A 156 20.92 5.46 4.21
CA ARG A 156 21.25 6.60 5.08
C ARG A 156 21.44 7.86 4.22
N GLY A 157 21.21 9.04 4.79
CA GLY A 157 21.36 10.32 4.09
C GLY A 157 22.79 10.56 3.55
N GLN A 158 23.81 10.05 4.24
CA GLN A 158 25.20 10.09 3.78
C GLN A 158 25.45 9.29 2.49
N ASP A 159 24.62 8.28 2.23
CA ASP A 159 24.68 7.42 1.05
C ASP A 159 23.70 7.90 -0.03
N ALA A 160 23.05 9.06 0.16
CA ALA A 160 21.99 9.58 -0.71
C ALA A 160 22.46 10.73 -1.63
N GLY A 161 23.77 10.88 -1.83
CA GLY A 161 24.37 11.84 -2.78
C GLY A 161 24.37 13.30 -2.30
N PHE A 162 24.33 13.54 -0.99
CA PHE A 162 24.50 14.86 -0.40
C PHE A 162 25.93 15.05 0.11
N ASP A 163 26.60 16.12 -0.31
CA ASP A 163 27.98 16.45 0.12
C ASP A 163 28.03 16.81 1.61
N GLU A 164 27.02 17.56 2.07
CA GLU A 164 26.89 18.04 3.44
C GLU A 164 25.50 17.66 4.01
N TYR A 165 25.44 17.13 5.22
CA TYR A 165 24.17 16.74 5.86
C TYR A 165 24.09 17.02 7.36
N SER A 166 22.88 17.37 7.84
CA SER A 166 22.53 17.54 9.26
C SER A 166 21.12 17.00 9.54
N LEU A 167 21.02 15.75 9.99
CA LEU A 167 19.78 14.97 9.92
C LEU A 167 19.36 14.40 11.28
N TRP A 168 18.07 14.51 11.59
CA TRP A 168 17.40 13.64 12.55
C TRP A 168 16.95 12.36 11.83
N HIS A 169 17.02 11.23 12.54
CA HIS A 169 16.52 9.94 12.07
C HIS A 169 17.26 9.38 10.83
N ASN A 170 18.59 9.56 10.80
CA ASN A 170 19.48 9.18 9.71
C ASN A 170 20.07 7.76 9.82
N GLY A 171 19.96 7.14 11.00
CA GLY A 171 20.62 5.87 11.29
C GLY A 171 19.96 5.12 12.43
N HIS A 172 20.59 4.01 12.83
CA HIS A 172 20.07 3.16 13.88
C HIS A 172 20.29 3.78 15.26
N THR A 173 19.21 3.98 15.99
CA THR A 173 19.22 4.30 17.43
C THR A 173 18.11 3.49 18.09
N GLU A 174 18.34 2.88 19.26
CA GLU A 174 17.27 2.26 20.04
C GLU A 174 16.24 3.29 20.52
N ASP A 175 16.67 4.54 20.67
CA ASP A 175 15.83 5.72 20.92
C ASP A 175 16.06 6.75 19.81
N LYS A 176 15.00 7.10 19.08
CA LYS A 176 15.04 8.12 18.01
C LYS A 176 15.57 9.48 18.48
N GLY A 177 15.44 9.75 19.78
CA GLY A 177 15.60 11.08 20.33
C GLY A 177 14.56 12.07 19.82
N SER A 178 14.58 13.26 20.41
CA SER A 178 13.70 14.36 20.00
C SER A 178 14.15 14.97 18.66
N ARG A 179 13.19 15.54 17.92
CA ARG A 179 13.43 16.37 16.72
C ARG A 179 13.23 17.87 16.98
N TYR A 180 12.76 18.22 18.18
CA TYR A 180 12.39 19.58 18.56
C TYR A 180 13.29 20.07 19.68
N ALA A 181 12.85 19.99 20.94
CA ALA A 181 13.69 20.33 22.09
C ALA A 181 14.78 19.27 22.30
N ASP A 182 16.01 19.70 22.60
CA ASP A 182 17.15 18.80 22.85
C ASP A 182 17.36 17.78 21.70
N PRO A 183 17.45 18.24 20.43
CA PRO A 183 17.31 17.36 19.28
C PRO A 183 18.50 16.41 19.12
N ALA A 184 18.22 15.19 18.68
CA ALA A 184 19.23 14.21 18.26
C ALA A 184 19.58 14.42 16.78
N ILE A 185 20.74 14.99 16.49
CA ILE A 185 21.16 15.33 15.12
C ILE A 185 22.46 14.64 14.79
N GLU A 186 22.47 13.86 13.70
CA GLU A 186 23.69 13.39 13.06
C GLU A 186 24.11 14.41 11.99
N GLN A 187 25.31 14.96 12.12
CA GLN A 187 25.85 15.93 11.20
C GLN A 187 27.19 15.44 10.64
N ASN A 188 27.26 15.26 9.32
CA ASN A 188 28.48 14.83 8.60
C ASN A 188 29.22 13.65 9.27
N GLY A 189 28.47 12.63 9.67
CA GLY A 189 29.00 11.37 10.21
C GLY A 189 29.17 11.33 11.73
N ALA A 190 28.81 12.40 12.44
CA ALA A 190 28.92 12.47 13.89
C ALA A 190 27.65 13.02 14.55
N MET A 191 27.28 12.46 15.71
CA MET A 191 26.20 13.02 16.53
C MET A 191 26.63 14.36 17.14
N ARG A 192 25.76 15.36 17.06
CA ARG A 192 25.96 16.65 17.74
C ARG A 192 25.83 16.47 19.26
N THR A 193 26.71 17.15 20.00
CA THR A 193 26.75 17.12 21.47
C THR A 193 26.35 18.45 22.11
N ASP A 194 26.10 19.47 21.29
CA ASP A 194 25.83 20.84 21.69
C ASP A 194 24.33 21.20 21.59
N THR A 195 23.43 20.21 21.55
CA THR A 195 22.00 20.41 21.26
C THR A 195 21.12 20.64 22.50
N ALA A 196 21.67 20.49 23.70
CA ALA A 196 20.93 20.67 24.95
C ALA A 196 20.38 22.11 25.07
N GLY A 197 19.08 22.20 25.38
CA GLY A 197 18.31 23.44 25.49
C GLY A 197 17.98 24.11 24.15
N GLN A 198 18.40 23.52 23.02
CA GLN A 198 18.20 24.08 21.69
C GLN A 198 16.95 23.52 21.01
N TYR A 199 16.56 24.16 19.90
CA TYR A 199 15.44 23.75 19.06
C TYR A 199 15.92 23.27 17.70
N GLY A 200 15.59 22.02 17.34
CA GLY A 200 16.04 21.36 16.10
C GLY A 200 15.82 22.19 14.83
N PRO A 201 14.60 22.70 14.58
CA PRO A 201 14.33 23.57 13.43
C PRO A 201 15.26 24.78 13.31
N ASP A 202 15.68 25.40 14.42
CA ASP A 202 16.63 26.51 14.34
C ASP A 202 18.01 26.03 13.93
N LEU A 203 18.48 24.90 14.50
CA LEU A 203 19.77 24.30 14.18
C LEU A 203 19.89 23.90 12.70
N TRP A 204 18.82 23.37 12.11
CA TRP A 204 18.81 23.01 10.68
C TRP A 204 18.78 24.24 9.77
N VAL A 205 17.98 25.26 10.11
CA VAL A 205 17.96 26.53 9.36
C VAL A 205 19.31 27.24 9.45
N ASP A 206 19.95 27.24 10.62
CA ASP A 206 21.29 27.80 10.80
C ASP A 206 22.32 27.08 9.92
N TYR A 207 22.26 25.75 9.89
CA TYR A 207 23.13 24.93 9.04
C TYR A 207 22.95 25.23 7.54
N ILE A 208 21.69 25.33 7.08
CA ILE A 208 21.36 25.68 5.69
C ILE A 208 21.86 27.10 5.35
N CYS A 209 21.61 28.07 6.23
CA CYS A 209 22.03 29.45 6.02
C CYS A 209 23.55 29.60 5.97
N ASP A 210 24.27 28.89 6.83
CA ASP A 210 25.74 28.82 6.80
C ASP A 210 26.25 28.19 5.50
N PHE A 211 25.65 27.08 5.06
CA PHE A 211 25.99 26.46 3.79
C PHE A 211 25.81 27.44 2.61
N ILE A 212 24.65 28.09 2.50
CA ILE A 212 24.37 29.08 1.45
C ILE A 212 25.41 30.21 1.50
N ASP A 213 25.70 30.76 2.68
CA ASP A 213 26.64 31.86 2.86
C ASP A 213 28.07 31.48 2.42
N ARG A 214 28.50 30.25 2.72
CA ARG A 214 29.80 29.72 2.29
C ARG A 214 29.87 29.48 0.79
N LYS A 215 28.80 28.99 0.17
CA LYS A 215 28.78 28.59 -1.24
C LYS A 215 28.46 29.72 -2.22
N GLN A 216 27.91 30.84 -1.75
CA GLN A 216 27.41 31.93 -2.62
C GLN A 216 28.44 32.50 -3.61
N SER A 217 29.74 32.41 -3.29
CA SER A 217 30.83 33.00 -4.10
C SER A 217 31.51 31.98 -5.01
N ASP A 218 31.07 30.72 -4.99
CA ASP A 218 31.64 29.65 -5.82
C ASP A 218 31.05 29.69 -7.23
N ASP A 219 31.82 29.22 -8.22
CA ASP A 219 31.34 29.10 -9.61
C ASP A 219 30.29 27.97 -9.79
N GLN A 220 30.19 27.05 -8.82
CA GLN A 220 29.26 25.93 -8.86
C GLN A 220 27.94 26.29 -8.14
N PRO A 221 26.77 26.05 -8.76
CA PRO A 221 25.49 26.26 -8.10
C PRO A 221 25.30 25.27 -6.95
N PHE A 222 24.42 25.59 -6.02
CA PHE A 222 24.09 24.72 -4.90
C PHE A 222 22.65 24.17 -4.97
N PHE A 223 22.47 22.97 -4.43
CA PHE A 223 21.17 22.34 -4.22
C PHE A 223 20.97 22.06 -2.73
N VAL A 224 19.96 22.70 -2.15
CA VAL A 224 19.55 22.49 -0.77
C VAL A 224 18.23 21.74 -0.75
N TYR A 225 18.18 20.61 -0.04
CA TYR A 225 16.94 19.95 0.35
C TYR A 225 16.70 20.12 1.85
N TYR A 226 15.62 20.81 2.22
CA TYR A 226 15.19 20.98 3.60
C TYR A 226 13.90 20.18 3.87
N PRO A 227 14.02 18.87 4.18
CA PRO A 227 12.91 18.10 4.74
C PRO A 227 12.66 18.51 6.18
N MET A 228 11.72 19.42 6.40
CA MET A 228 11.39 19.89 7.74
C MET A 228 10.87 18.74 8.61
N ALA A 229 11.08 18.87 9.92
CA ALA A 229 10.38 18.07 10.92
C ALA A 229 9.03 18.70 11.30
N LEU A 230 8.83 20.00 11.06
CA LEU A 230 7.61 20.73 11.41
C LEU A 230 6.53 20.59 10.33
N PRO A 231 5.24 20.64 10.71
CA PRO A 231 4.67 20.62 12.07
C PRO A 231 4.30 19.23 12.63
N HIS A 232 4.89 18.13 12.14
CA HIS A 232 4.57 16.75 12.53
C HIS A 232 4.60 16.47 14.05
N GLY A 233 3.72 15.59 14.55
CA GLY A 233 3.71 15.15 15.95
C GLY A 233 5.02 14.50 16.49
N PRO A 234 5.29 14.50 17.80
CA PRO A 234 4.48 15.07 18.89
C PRO A 234 4.35 16.59 18.76
N MET A 235 3.20 17.12 19.15
CA MET A 235 2.91 18.55 19.03
C MET A 235 3.40 19.24 20.30
N THR A 236 4.64 19.71 20.27
CA THR A 236 5.34 20.24 21.44
C THR A 236 5.52 21.75 21.38
N PRO A 237 5.79 22.43 22.52
CA PRO A 237 6.15 23.85 22.52
C PRO A 237 7.27 24.18 21.54
N THR A 238 7.12 25.29 20.83
CA THR A 238 8.16 25.89 19.99
C THR A 238 8.77 27.11 20.71
N PRO A 239 9.87 27.70 20.22
CA PRO A 239 10.44 28.90 20.85
C PRO A 239 9.52 30.12 20.95
N ILE A 240 8.41 30.18 20.20
CA ILE A 240 7.37 31.23 20.37
C ILE A 240 6.29 30.84 21.38
N SER A 241 6.19 29.55 21.75
CA SER A 241 5.25 29.08 22.74
C SER A 241 5.62 29.59 24.13
N LYS A 242 4.60 29.95 24.91
CA LYS A 242 4.73 30.47 26.28
C LYS A 242 5.50 29.50 27.19
N ASP A 243 5.26 28.21 27.00
CA ASP A 243 5.84 27.13 27.80
C ASP A 243 7.30 26.81 27.45
N TRP A 244 7.85 27.29 26.34
CA TRP A 244 9.24 27.02 25.95
C TRP A 244 10.29 27.54 26.95
N GLN A 245 9.96 28.59 27.70
CA GLN A 245 10.84 29.16 28.72
C GLN A 245 10.99 28.25 29.94
N ASP A 246 10.10 27.27 30.13
CA ASP A 246 10.17 26.26 31.17
C ASP A 246 10.72 24.95 30.56
N PRO A 247 11.98 24.57 30.85
CA PRO A 247 12.58 23.37 30.30
C PRO A 247 11.79 22.08 30.59
N SER A 248 11.03 22.03 31.69
CA SER A 248 10.24 20.84 32.05
C SER A 248 9.03 20.60 31.16
N LYS A 249 8.61 21.63 30.39
CA LYS A 249 7.43 21.57 29.52
C LYS A 249 7.74 21.40 28.05
N ARG A 250 9.01 21.51 27.63
CA ARG A 250 9.40 21.51 26.21
C ARG A 250 9.10 20.21 25.46
N HIS A 251 8.78 19.15 26.20
CA HIS A 251 8.41 17.84 25.68
C HIS A 251 6.93 17.51 25.90
N ASP A 252 6.12 18.46 26.40
CA ASP A 252 4.67 18.29 26.54
C ASP A 252 4.02 18.13 25.15
N ASP A 253 3.20 17.09 24.97
CA ASP A 253 2.52 16.80 23.71
C ASP A 253 1.04 17.20 23.79
N SER A 254 0.64 18.20 23.02
CA SER A 254 -0.74 18.71 22.95
C SER A 254 -1.05 19.34 21.60
N THR A 255 -2.27 19.11 21.11
CA THR A 255 -2.79 19.78 19.90
C THR A 255 -2.82 21.30 20.01
N ASP A 256 -2.81 21.85 21.23
CA ASP A 256 -2.78 23.29 21.46
C ASP A 256 -1.51 23.95 20.91
N TYR A 257 -0.41 23.20 20.79
CA TYR A 257 0.86 23.71 20.25
C TYR A 257 0.91 23.71 18.72
N PHE A 258 -0.04 23.07 18.03
CA PHE A 258 -0.01 22.96 16.57
C PHE A 258 -0.01 24.34 15.88
N ALA A 259 -0.77 25.31 16.39
CA ALA A 259 -0.79 26.67 15.84
C ALA A 259 0.58 27.37 15.94
N ASP A 260 1.30 27.14 17.04
CA ASP A 260 2.66 27.68 17.21
C ASP A 260 3.65 26.96 16.29
N MET A 261 3.47 25.64 16.07
CA MET A 261 4.29 24.87 15.15
C MET A 261 4.13 25.31 13.69
N VAL A 262 2.90 25.57 13.22
CA VAL A 262 2.65 26.11 11.88
C VAL A 262 3.28 27.49 11.71
N GLN A 263 3.13 28.38 12.70
CA GLN A 263 3.79 29.70 12.69
C GLN A 263 5.33 29.57 12.71
N TYR A 264 5.87 28.54 13.38
CA TYR A 264 7.30 28.29 13.39
C TYR A 264 7.81 27.70 12.07
N THR A 265 7.00 26.89 11.38
CA THR A 265 7.25 26.45 9.99
C THR A 265 7.43 27.66 9.09
N ASP A 266 6.47 28.60 9.12
CA ASP A 266 6.51 29.84 8.36
C ASP A 266 7.77 30.68 8.67
N ARG A 267 8.09 30.84 9.96
CA ARG A 267 9.32 31.52 10.39
C ARG A 267 10.59 30.85 9.85
N CYS A 268 10.67 29.52 9.86
CA CYS A 268 11.84 28.80 9.35
C CYS A 268 12.00 29.01 7.84
N VAL A 269 10.91 28.97 7.08
CA VAL A 269 10.92 29.26 5.65
C VAL A 269 11.38 30.69 5.39
N GLY A 270 10.79 31.67 6.11
CA GLY A 270 11.16 33.09 6.02
C GLY A 270 12.65 33.31 6.24
N ARG A 271 13.24 32.68 7.26
CA ARG A 271 14.69 32.79 7.53
C ARG A 271 15.58 32.32 6.38
N VAL A 272 15.21 31.23 5.69
CA VAL A 272 15.97 30.72 4.53
C VAL A 272 15.79 31.66 3.33
N VAL A 273 14.57 32.10 3.07
CA VAL A 273 14.22 33.05 2.00
C VAL A 273 14.95 34.39 2.20
N ASP A 274 14.89 34.94 3.41
CA ASP A 274 15.59 36.17 3.82
C ASP A 274 17.09 36.05 3.60
N LYS A 275 17.70 34.89 3.90
CA LYS A 275 19.13 34.66 3.66
C LYS A 275 19.46 34.77 2.18
N ILE A 276 18.68 34.15 1.30
CA ILE A 276 18.85 34.26 -0.17
C ILE A 276 18.73 35.72 -0.62
N ASP A 277 17.74 36.44 -0.11
CA ASP A 277 17.48 37.83 -0.51
C ASP A 277 18.56 38.80 0.01
N GLN A 278 19.01 38.61 1.25
CA GLN A 278 20.11 39.40 1.86
C GLN A 278 21.43 39.26 1.11
N LEU A 279 21.69 38.08 0.54
CA LEU A 279 22.89 37.82 -0.27
C LEU A 279 22.74 38.26 -1.73
N GLY A 280 21.56 38.76 -2.13
CA GLY A 280 21.29 39.19 -3.50
C GLY A 280 21.17 38.04 -4.50
N LEU A 281 20.86 36.83 -4.03
CA LEU A 281 20.81 35.61 -4.85
C LEU A 281 19.41 35.32 -5.43
N ALA A 282 18.43 36.19 -5.20
CA ALA A 282 17.02 35.95 -5.52
C ALA A 282 16.78 35.64 -7.01
N GLU A 283 17.45 36.34 -7.93
CA GLU A 283 17.30 36.12 -9.38
C GLU A 283 18.00 34.84 -9.88
N GLN A 284 18.93 34.32 -9.07
CA GLN A 284 19.73 33.14 -9.36
C GLN A 284 19.26 31.90 -8.59
N THR A 285 18.16 32.00 -7.84
CA THR A 285 17.71 30.91 -6.96
C THR A 285 16.25 30.55 -7.23
N LEU A 286 16.02 29.28 -7.57
CA LEU A 286 14.71 28.65 -7.61
C LEU A 286 14.38 28.11 -6.21
N ILE A 287 13.38 28.71 -5.57
CA ILE A 287 12.86 28.27 -4.26
C ILE A 287 11.55 27.51 -4.47
N ILE A 288 11.45 26.32 -3.92
CA ILE A 288 10.27 25.45 -4.00
C ILE A 288 9.87 25.07 -2.58
N PHE A 289 8.63 25.39 -2.19
CA PHE A 289 8.02 24.94 -0.93
C PHE A 289 6.91 23.93 -1.24
N TYR A 290 6.94 22.79 -0.55
CA TYR A 290 6.01 21.67 -0.69
C TYR A 290 5.70 21.01 0.67
N SER A 291 4.81 20.03 0.73
CA SER A 291 4.54 19.24 1.95
C SER A 291 4.37 17.76 1.62
N ASP A 292 4.75 16.87 2.55
CA ASP A 292 4.83 15.43 2.28
C ASP A 292 3.53 14.63 2.49
N ASN A 293 2.54 15.20 3.16
CA ASN A 293 1.17 14.70 3.29
C ASN A 293 0.30 15.76 3.98
N GLY A 294 -1.02 15.50 4.04
CA GLY A 294 -1.97 16.34 4.76
C GLY A 294 -1.77 16.36 6.27
N THR A 295 -2.50 17.25 6.94
CA THR A 295 -2.40 17.50 8.38
C THR A 295 -2.86 16.31 9.22
N HIS A 296 -2.32 16.20 10.44
CA HIS A 296 -2.70 15.17 11.40
C HIS A 296 -4.23 15.14 11.70
N GLN A 297 -4.81 13.95 11.85
CA GLN A 297 -6.27 13.75 11.96
C GLN A 297 -6.93 14.30 13.24
N SER A 298 -6.12 14.65 14.24
CA SER A 298 -6.61 15.30 15.47
C SER A 298 -6.81 16.80 15.32
N ILE A 299 -6.35 17.39 14.22
CA ILE A 299 -6.42 18.83 13.96
C ILE A 299 -7.60 19.13 13.04
N THR A 300 -8.32 20.19 13.36
CA THR A 300 -9.33 20.79 12.49
C THR A 300 -8.97 22.25 12.28
N SER A 301 -8.77 22.62 11.03
CA SER A 301 -8.44 23.98 10.62
C SER A 301 -9.65 24.62 9.94
N ASN A 302 -9.93 25.87 10.25
CA ASN A 302 -10.88 26.70 9.51
C ASN A 302 -10.26 27.25 8.23
N THR A 303 -11.05 27.25 7.16
CA THR A 303 -10.80 27.92 5.89
C THR A 303 -11.95 28.86 5.55
N ASP A 304 -11.81 29.66 4.50
CA ASP A 304 -12.90 30.48 3.94
C ASP A 304 -14.13 29.66 3.52
N ASN A 305 -13.95 28.35 3.26
CA ASN A 305 -15.02 27.44 2.85
C ASN A 305 -15.56 26.57 4.01
N GLY A 306 -15.10 26.82 5.24
CA GLY A 306 -15.49 26.06 6.43
C GLY A 306 -14.36 25.20 7.02
N PRO A 307 -14.66 24.43 8.07
CA PRO A 307 -13.68 23.61 8.77
C PRO A 307 -13.28 22.37 7.95
N ILE A 308 -11.98 22.09 7.92
CA ILE A 308 -11.38 20.89 7.34
C ILE A 308 -10.66 20.14 8.47
N ARG A 309 -11.04 18.88 8.66
CA ARG A 309 -10.33 17.96 9.55
C ARG A 309 -9.15 17.37 8.79
N GLY A 310 -7.96 17.34 9.41
CA GLY A 310 -6.77 16.76 8.81
C GLY A 310 -6.98 15.29 8.42
N GLY A 311 -6.32 14.87 7.34
CA GLY A 311 -6.50 13.56 6.73
C GLY A 311 -5.23 12.72 6.62
N LYS A 312 -4.16 13.01 7.36
CA LYS A 312 -2.92 12.20 7.30
C LYS A 312 -3.22 10.69 7.39
N GLY A 313 -2.68 9.92 6.45
CA GLY A 313 -2.90 8.48 6.32
C GLY A 313 -4.16 8.08 5.55
N LEU A 314 -5.04 9.03 5.22
CA LEU A 314 -6.21 8.83 4.37
C LEU A 314 -5.88 9.19 2.92
N THR A 315 -6.57 8.54 1.98
CA THR A 315 -6.42 8.77 0.53
C THR A 315 -7.29 9.90 -0.04
N THR A 316 -8.09 10.53 0.83
CA THR A 316 -8.90 11.71 0.50
C THR A 316 -8.04 12.96 0.33
N ASP A 317 -8.60 14.04 -0.21
CA ASP A 317 -7.83 15.27 -0.43
C ASP A 317 -7.36 15.92 0.88
N ALA A 318 -8.04 15.68 2.02
CA ALA A 318 -7.54 16.08 3.34
C ALA A 318 -6.20 15.39 3.74
N GLY A 319 -5.89 14.24 3.13
CA GLY A 319 -4.64 13.50 3.33
C GLY A 319 -3.60 13.72 2.23
N THR A 320 -4.01 14.11 1.02
CA THR A 320 -3.12 14.18 -0.15
C THR A 320 -2.96 15.57 -0.75
N HIS A 321 -3.91 16.50 -0.60
CA HIS A 321 -3.83 17.84 -1.18
C HIS A 321 -2.94 18.75 -0.32
N VAL A 322 -1.83 19.21 -0.88
CA VAL A 322 -0.75 19.87 -0.15
C VAL A 322 -0.33 21.18 -0.83
N PRO A 323 0.22 22.15 -0.07
CA PRO A 323 0.71 23.39 -0.67
C PRO A 323 1.91 23.12 -1.57
N LEU A 324 1.98 23.85 -2.69
CA LEU A 324 3.15 23.94 -3.56
C LEU A 324 3.32 25.39 -4.02
N ILE A 325 4.39 26.03 -3.55
CA ILE A 325 4.71 27.43 -3.85
C ILE A 325 6.11 27.47 -4.46
N VAL A 326 6.29 28.20 -5.55
CA VAL A 326 7.56 28.31 -6.26
C VAL A 326 7.89 29.77 -6.50
N ARG A 327 9.12 30.21 -6.15
CA ARG A 327 9.63 31.56 -6.41
C ARG A 327 10.94 31.48 -7.20
N TRP A 328 11.04 32.25 -8.27
CA TRP A 328 12.28 32.49 -9.00
C TRP A 328 12.26 33.92 -9.54
N SER A 329 12.79 34.85 -8.74
CA SER A 329 12.65 36.28 -8.95
C SER A 329 13.23 36.70 -10.29
N GLY A 330 12.53 37.58 -11.02
CA GLY A 330 12.96 38.03 -12.35
C GLY A 330 12.81 36.99 -13.47
N VAL A 331 12.51 35.72 -13.16
CA VAL A 331 12.35 34.64 -14.14
C VAL A 331 10.89 34.21 -14.29
N ILE A 332 10.22 33.87 -13.20
CA ILE A 332 8.80 33.47 -13.22
C ILE A 332 7.89 34.64 -12.84
N GLN A 333 6.71 34.70 -13.44
CA GLN A 333 5.70 35.69 -13.10
C GLN A 333 4.81 35.18 -11.96
N PRO A 334 4.53 36.00 -10.93
CA PRO A 334 3.66 35.58 -9.84
C PRO A 334 2.25 35.22 -10.31
N GLY A 335 1.62 34.23 -9.66
CA GLY A 335 0.26 33.83 -10.00
C GLY A 335 -0.16 32.49 -9.39
N GLU A 336 -1.28 31.97 -9.91
CA GLU A 336 -1.81 30.67 -9.54
C GLU A 336 -1.88 29.75 -10.77
N LYS A 337 -1.55 28.47 -10.58
CA LYS A 337 -1.65 27.44 -11.61
C LYS A 337 -2.53 26.27 -11.12
N PRO A 338 -3.59 25.88 -11.85
CA PRO A 338 -4.46 24.75 -11.50
C PRO A 338 -3.88 23.40 -11.97
N HIS A 339 -2.63 23.40 -12.45
CA HIS A 339 -1.97 22.22 -12.97
C HIS A 339 -1.80 21.15 -11.88
N LEU A 340 -2.00 19.91 -12.29
CA LEU A 340 -1.84 18.74 -11.46
C LEU A 340 -0.35 18.46 -11.28
N VAL A 341 0.11 18.32 -10.05
CA VAL A 341 1.51 18.00 -9.70
C VAL A 341 1.50 16.90 -8.66
N ASP A 342 2.39 15.92 -8.76
CA ASP A 342 2.63 14.95 -7.70
C ASP A 342 4.10 14.89 -7.24
N SER A 343 4.36 14.13 -6.18
CA SER A 343 5.70 13.98 -5.61
C SER A 343 6.75 13.39 -6.55
N THR A 344 6.36 12.67 -7.61
CA THR A 344 7.33 12.13 -8.59
C THR A 344 7.90 13.22 -9.51
N ASP A 345 7.23 14.37 -9.63
CA ASP A 345 7.57 15.44 -10.57
C ASP A 345 8.79 16.28 -10.15
N PHE A 346 9.20 16.20 -8.89
CA PHE A 346 10.26 17.05 -8.35
C PHE A 346 11.64 16.69 -8.90
N LEU A 347 11.98 15.41 -8.97
CA LEU A 347 13.25 14.95 -9.54
C LEU A 347 13.44 15.42 -11.00
N PRO A 348 12.50 15.16 -11.94
CA PRO A 348 12.64 15.67 -13.30
C PRO A 348 12.64 17.19 -13.35
N THR A 349 11.88 17.89 -12.51
CA THR A 349 11.84 19.37 -12.51
C THR A 349 13.17 19.99 -12.09
N VAL A 350 13.83 19.49 -11.02
CA VAL A 350 15.13 20.05 -10.60
C VAL A 350 16.24 19.74 -11.61
N LEU A 351 16.19 18.58 -12.27
CA LEU A 351 17.14 18.24 -13.33
C LEU A 351 16.93 19.07 -14.59
N ASP A 352 15.68 19.38 -14.92
CA ASP A 352 15.33 20.27 -16.02
C ASP A 352 15.85 21.70 -15.75
N ALA A 353 15.65 22.20 -14.52
CA ALA A 353 16.18 23.49 -14.09
C ALA A 353 17.72 23.52 -14.10
N ALA A 354 18.36 22.38 -13.82
CA ALA A 354 19.80 22.21 -13.93
C ALA A 354 20.33 22.10 -15.38
N GLY A 355 19.44 22.00 -16.37
CA GLY A 355 19.80 21.74 -17.77
C GLY A 355 20.41 20.35 -17.97
N LYS A 356 19.90 19.35 -17.23
CA LYS A 356 20.39 17.96 -17.16
C LYS A 356 19.27 16.92 -17.24
N SER A 357 18.12 17.26 -17.80
CA SER A 357 16.97 16.35 -17.93
C SER A 357 17.29 15.08 -18.73
N GLU A 358 18.27 15.12 -19.64
CA GLU A 358 18.74 13.96 -20.41
C GLU A 358 19.42 12.87 -19.56
N SER A 359 19.85 13.21 -18.34
CA SER A 359 20.48 12.25 -17.43
C SER A 359 19.49 11.26 -16.81
N LEU A 360 18.20 11.63 -16.77
CA LEU A 360 17.14 10.84 -16.15
C LEU A 360 16.65 9.76 -17.12
N LYS A 361 17.09 8.52 -16.90
CA LYS A 361 16.76 7.39 -17.80
C LYS A 361 15.37 6.82 -17.59
N ARG A 362 14.85 6.85 -16.36
CA ARG A 362 13.56 6.25 -15.99
C ARG A 362 12.94 7.04 -14.84
N THR A 363 11.75 7.56 -15.07
CA THR A 363 10.92 8.31 -14.11
C THR A 363 9.46 8.10 -14.48
N ASP A 364 8.56 8.13 -13.48
CA ASP A 364 7.13 8.27 -13.69
C ASP A 364 6.70 9.76 -13.64
N GLY A 365 7.54 10.62 -13.08
CA GLY A 365 7.28 12.07 -12.97
C GLY A 365 7.49 12.83 -14.27
N VAL A 366 6.84 13.99 -14.34
CA VAL A 366 6.84 14.95 -15.44
C VAL A 366 7.31 16.31 -14.91
N SER A 367 8.32 16.92 -15.54
CA SER A 367 8.80 18.25 -15.16
C SER A 367 7.68 19.28 -15.24
N PHE A 368 7.45 20.05 -14.17
CA PHE A 368 6.56 21.20 -14.18
C PHE A 368 7.30 22.52 -14.45
N LEU A 369 8.61 22.49 -14.75
CA LEU A 369 9.37 23.68 -15.14
C LEU A 369 8.76 24.41 -16.35
N PRO A 370 8.31 23.74 -17.42
CA PRO A 370 7.66 24.44 -18.54
C PRO A 370 6.45 25.29 -18.11
N VAL A 371 5.65 24.80 -17.15
CA VAL A 371 4.51 25.55 -16.58
C VAL A 371 4.97 26.80 -15.85
N LEU A 372 6.07 26.70 -15.08
CA LEU A 372 6.68 27.85 -14.42
C LEU A 372 7.18 28.89 -15.43
N MET A 373 7.68 28.44 -16.59
CA MET A 373 8.16 29.28 -17.69
C MET A 373 7.04 29.79 -18.60
N GLY A 374 5.77 29.53 -18.27
CA GLY A 374 4.60 30.08 -18.96
C GLY A 374 3.99 29.17 -20.04
N ASP A 375 4.47 27.94 -20.21
CA ASP A 375 3.82 26.94 -21.07
C ASP A 375 2.69 26.23 -20.31
N ASP A 376 1.49 26.81 -20.37
CA ASP A 376 0.30 26.23 -19.77
C ASP A 376 -0.17 24.93 -20.43
N THR A 377 0.37 24.58 -21.61
CA THR A 377 0.02 23.34 -22.32
C THR A 377 0.78 22.12 -21.81
N ALA A 378 1.90 22.33 -21.09
CA ALA A 378 2.69 21.30 -20.44
C ALA A 378 1.99 20.76 -19.17
N ARG A 379 0.84 20.12 -19.38
CA ARG A 379 -0.05 19.63 -18.32
C ARG A 379 -0.04 18.10 -18.32
N ARG A 380 0.20 17.50 -17.16
CA ARG A 380 -0.05 16.07 -16.96
C ARG A 380 -1.55 15.80 -16.82
N ASP A 381 -2.01 14.70 -17.40
CA ASP A 381 -3.44 14.36 -17.42
C ASP A 381 -3.92 13.71 -16.13
N TRP A 382 -3.05 12.94 -15.48
CA TRP A 382 -3.39 12.13 -14.31
C TRP A 382 -2.19 11.93 -13.37
N ILE A 383 -2.49 11.56 -12.14
CA ILE A 383 -1.54 11.06 -11.13
C ILE A 383 -2.02 9.72 -10.59
N PHE A 384 -1.11 8.97 -9.98
CA PHE A 384 -1.39 7.64 -9.43
C PHE A 384 -0.90 7.52 -7.99
N CYS A 385 -1.65 6.77 -7.18
CA CYS A 385 -1.31 6.43 -5.80
C CYS A 385 -1.24 4.92 -5.65
N HIS A 386 -0.15 4.45 -5.03
CA HIS A 386 -0.03 3.11 -4.48
C HIS A 386 0.31 3.27 -3.00
N TYR A 387 -0.70 3.07 -2.16
CA TYR A 387 -0.59 3.27 -0.74
C TYR A 387 -0.56 1.91 -0.04
N ASP A 388 0.60 1.56 0.51
CA ASP A 388 0.77 0.45 1.46
C ASP A 388 1.22 1.05 2.79
N PRO A 389 0.32 1.17 3.78
CA PRO A 389 0.64 1.81 5.05
C PRO A 389 1.63 0.97 5.87
N ARG A 390 2.28 1.63 6.85
CA ARG A 390 3.10 0.92 7.85
C ARG A 390 2.23 -0.14 8.56
N PRO A 391 2.64 -1.41 8.66
CA PRO A 391 2.02 -2.34 9.60
C PRO A 391 2.24 -1.83 11.01
N GLY A 392 1.27 -1.88 11.94
CA GLY A 392 1.41 -1.59 13.39
C GLY A 392 1.44 -0.11 13.82
N TRP A 393 1.67 0.12 15.12
CA TRP A 393 1.94 1.43 15.76
C TRP A 393 0.86 2.51 15.65
N ASP A 394 -0.42 2.13 15.45
CA ASP A 394 -1.60 2.96 15.10
C ASP A 394 -1.99 2.94 13.61
N LYS A 395 -1.24 2.25 12.76
CA LYS A 395 -1.46 2.25 11.30
C LYS A 395 -2.20 1.03 10.76
N ASP A 396 -2.54 0.06 11.61
CA ASP A 396 -3.33 -1.14 11.24
C ASP A 396 -4.75 -0.80 10.75
N GLN A 397 -5.25 0.38 11.14
CA GLN A 397 -6.52 0.93 10.67
C GLN A 397 -6.49 1.38 9.19
N PHE A 398 -5.31 1.48 8.58
CA PHE A 398 -5.18 1.86 7.18
C PHE A 398 -5.02 0.63 6.30
N SER A 399 -5.69 0.68 5.14
CA SER A 399 -5.60 -0.38 4.15
C SER A 399 -4.70 -0.08 2.98
N HIS A 400 -4.20 -1.15 2.35
CA HIS A 400 -3.65 -1.02 1.01
C HIS A 400 -4.72 -0.41 0.12
N SER A 401 -4.35 0.66 -0.57
CA SER A 401 -5.27 1.37 -1.45
C SER A 401 -4.53 1.88 -2.67
N ARG A 402 -5.26 1.94 -3.78
CA ARG A 402 -4.75 2.43 -5.05
C ARG A 402 -5.81 3.29 -5.69
N PHE A 403 -5.38 4.42 -6.25
CA PHE A 403 -6.25 5.25 -7.06
C PHE A 403 -5.49 5.89 -8.22
N ALA A 404 -6.22 6.20 -9.28
CA ALA A 404 -5.80 7.14 -10.32
C ALA A 404 -6.74 8.35 -10.24
N ARG A 405 -6.19 9.55 -10.40
CA ARG A 405 -7.01 10.77 -10.52
C ARG A 405 -6.53 11.66 -11.63
N ASP A 406 -7.45 12.44 -12.17
CA ASP A 406 -7.14 13.60 -12.99
C ASP A 406 -7.34 14.90 -12.19
N HIS A 407 -7.62 15.98 -12.90
CA HIS A 407 -7.81 17.31 -12.34
C HIS A 407 -9.09 17.47 -11.52
N ARG A 408 -10.06 16.56 -11.67
CA ARG A 408 -11.39 16.64 -11.03
C ARG A 408 -11.88 15.30 -10.47
N TYR A 409 -11.60 14.20 -11.14
CA TYR A 409 -12.15 12.90 -10.80
C TYR A 409 -11.09 11.94 -10.27
N LYS A 410 -11.47 11.10 -9.30
CA LYS A 410 -10.63 10.06 -8.69
C LYS A 410 -11.33 8.70 -8.80
N LEU A 411 -10.61 7.68 -9.26
CA LEU A 411 -11.07 6.30 -9.37
C LEU A 411 -10.18 5.39 -8.52
N TYR A 412 -10.80 4.67 -7.58
CA TYR A 412 -10.14 3.68 -6.74
C TYR A 412 -10.08 2.31 -7.42
N GLY A 413 -9.13 1.49 -6.99
CA GLY A 413 -8.92 0.12 -7.48
C GLY A 413 -10.10 -0.83 -7.22
N ASP A 414 -10.95 -0.52 -6.24
CA ASP A 414 -12.19 -1.25 -5.94
C ASP A 414 -13.38 -0.80 -6.82
N GLY A 415 -13.17 0.21 -7.67
CA GLY A 415 -14.16 0.73 -8.60
C GLY A 415 -14.94 1.96 -8.11
N GLN A 416 -14.73 2.43 -6.87
CA GLN A 416 -15.36 3.67 -6.39
C GLN A 416 -14.84 4.89 -7.16
N PHE A 417 -15.74 5.76 -7.60
CA PHE A 417 -15.45 6.89 -8.50
C PHE A 417 -16.03 8.19 -7.92
N PHE A 418 -15.22 9.24 -7.80
CA PHE A 418 -15.59 10.48 -7.11
C PHE A 418 -15.29 11.73 -7.93
N ASP A 419 -16.08 12.79 -7.72
CA ASP A 419 -15.80 14.17 -8.17
C ASP A 419 -15.21 14.94 -6.99
N VAL A 420 -13.87 14.95 -6.88
CA VAL A 420 -13.18 15.48 -5.69
C VAL A 420 -13.22 17.00 -5.58
N GLN A 421 -13.66 17.71 -6.62
CA GLN A 421 -13.90 19.15 -6.53
C GLN A 421 -15.21 19.48 -5.79
N GLN A 422 -16.23 18.63 -5.94
CA GLN A 422 -17.52 18.80 -5.26
C GLN A 422 -17.62 18.00 -3.96
N ASP A 423 -16.86 16.91 -3.87
CA ASP A 423 -16.81 15.99 -2.75
C ASP A 423 -15.35 15.70 -2.33
N PRO A 424 -14.64 16.69 -1.76
CA PRO A 424 -13.22 16.55 -1.40
C PRO A 424 -12.98 15.53 -0.27
N LEU A 425 -14.03 15.18 0.47
CA LEU A 425 -14.00 14.16 1.52
C LEU A 425 -14.48 12.79 1.03
N GLU A 426 -14.87 12.67 -0.24
CA GLU A 426 -15.22 11.42 -0.91
C GLU A 426 -16.32 10.63 -0.19
N GLN A 427 -17.36 11.35 0.25
CA GLN A 427 -18.48 10.77 0.99
C GLN A 427 -19.54 10.14 0.07
N SER A 428 -19.59 10.54 -1.20
CA SER A 428 -20.67 10.20 -2.13
C SER A 428 -20.11 9.68 -3.46
N PRO A 429 -19.90 8.36 -3.62
CA PRO A 429 -19.43 7.80 -4.88
C PRO A 429 -20.45 8.02 -6.00
N ILE A 430 -19.94 8.27 -7.21
CA ILE A 430 -20.72 8.47 -8.42
C ILE A 430 -21.17 7.13 -8.97
N HIS A 431 -22.48 6.96 -9.10
CA HIS A 431 -23.09 5.86 -9.85
C HIS A 431 -23.35 6.31 -11.29
N LEU A 432 -22.68 5.67 -12.26
CA LEU A 432 -22.81 6.03 -13.67
C LEU A 432 -24.13 5.51 -14.27
N GLY A 433 -24.91 6.42 -14.87
CA GLY A 433 -26.06 6.10 -15.70
C GLY A 433 -25.71 6.00 -17.19
N THR A 434 -26.65 5.56 -18.03
CA THR A 434 -26.46 5.38 -19.48
C THR A 434 -26.31 6.68 -20.28
N GLU A 435 -26.50 7.84 -19.66
CA GLU A 435 -26.47 9.17 -20.32
C GLU A 435 -25.24 10.02 -19.95
N ASP A 436 -24.29 9.49 -19.16
CA ASP A 436 -23.17 10.27 -18.60
C ASP A 436 -21.84 10.09 -19.38
N ASP A 437 -21.87 10.41 -20.68
CA ASP A 437 -20.79 10.10 -21.63
C ASP A 437 -19.40 10.62 -21.20
N GLU A 438 -19.31 11.83 -20.63
CA GLU A 438 -18.03 12.41 -20.17
C GLU A 438 -17.46 11.67 -18.96
N ARG A 439 -18.31 11.37 -17.96
CA ARG A 439 -17.86 10.66 -16.77
C ARG A 439 -17.53 9.21 -17.08
N VAL A 440 -18.26 8.57 -17.99
CA VAL A 440 -17.93 7.24 -18.51
C VAL A 440 -16.56 7.26 -19.19
N ALA A 441 -16.31 8.20 -20.11
CA ALA A 441 -15.02 8.32 -20.78
C ALA A 441 -13.86 8.57 -19.80
N THR A 442 -14.09 9.42 -18.79
CA THR A 442 -13.10 9.73 -17.75
C THR A 442 -12.80 8.51 -16.88
N ARG A 443 -13.84 7.81 -16.41
CA ARG A 443 -13.68 6.58 -15.62
C ARG A 443 -12.91 5.52 -16.40
N LEU A 444 -13.19 5.34 -17.70
CA LEU A 444 -12.45 4.41 -18.56
C LEU A 444 -10.98 4.81 -18.71
N ARG A 445 -10.69 6.10 -18.86
CA ARG A 445 -9.30 6.60 -18.91
C ARG A 445 -8.55 6.31 -17.61
N LEU A 446 -9.14 6.61 -16.46
CA LEU A 446 -8.52 6.34 -15.15
C LEU A 446 -8.41 4.84 -14.88
N GLN A 447 -9.38 4.03 -15.31
CA GLN A 447 -9.30 2.58 -15.24
C GLN A 447 -8.09 2.07 -16.03
N SER A 448 -7.88 2.60 -17.25
CA SER A 448 -6.70 2.24 -18.05
C SER A 448 -5.39 2.58 -17.35
N VAL A 449 -5.32 3.67 -16.58
CA VAL A 449 -4.15 3.98 -15.75
C VAL A 449 -3.96 2.90 -14.68
N LEU A 450 -5.01 2.54 -13.94
CA LEU A 450 -4.95 1.50 -12.91
C LEU A 450 -4.50 0.13 -13.47
N ASP A 451 -5.03 -0.25 -14.63
CA ASP A 451 -4.74 -1.52 -15.30
C ASP A 451 -3.31 -1.60 -15.82
N GLN A 452 -2.73 -0.47 -16.25
CA GLN A 452 -1.34 -0.38 -16.72
C GLN A 452 -0.33 -0.38 -15.57
N MET A 453 -0.76 -0.01 -14.36
CA MET A 453 0.11 0.03 -13.18
C MET A 453 0.20 -1.36 -12.54
N PRO A 454 1.41 -1.95 -12.44
CA PRO A 454 1.59 -3.19 -11.69
C PRO A 454 0.99 -3.12 -10.30
N ASN A 455 0.36 -4.22 -9.87
CA ASN A 455 -0.15 -4.39 -8.51
C ASN A 455 0.72 -5.43 -7.80
N PRO A 456 1.91 -5.05 -7.31
CA PRO A 456 2.71 -5.98 -6.55
C PRO A 456 1.93 -6.42 -5.31
N GLU A 457 2.08 -7.69 -4.95
CA GLU A 457 1.62 -8.18 -3.66
C GLU A 457 2.29 -7.35 -2.55
N PRO A 458 1.58 -7.02 -1.47
CA PRO A 458 2.19 -6.33 -0.33
C PRO A 458 3.34 -7.18 0.21
N MET A 459 4.41 -6.53 0.67
CA MET A 459 5.46 -7.24 1.38
C MET A 459 4.86 -7.92 2.61
N PRO A 460 5.11 -9.23 2.82
CA PRO A 460 4.62 -9.94 4.00
C PRO A 460 4.97 -9.16 5.26
N ARG A 461 3.96 -8.88 6.09
CA ARG A 461 4.12 -7.99 7.25
C ARG A 461 4.87 -8.67 8.40
N ASP A 462 4.72 -9.99 8.47
CA ASP A 462 5.40 -10.89 9.38
C ASP A 462 6.04 -12.08 8.64
N PRO A 463 7.21 -12.58 9.08
CA PRO A 463 7.63 -13.93 8.69
C PRO A 463 6.58 -14.95 9.15
N LEU A 464 6.50 -16.10 8.46
CA LEU A 464 5.62 -17.19 8.87
C LEU A 464 6.33 -17.76 10.09
N ALA A 465 5.96 -17.28 11.27
CA ALA A 465 6.52 -17.73 12.53
C ALA A 465 5.95 -19.11 12.90
N PHE A 466 5.85 -20.00 11.90
CA PHE A 466 5.45 -21.38 12.11
C PHE A 466 6.68 -22.17 12.53
N SER A 467 6.81 -22.36 13.84
CA SER A 467 7.88 -23.10 14.49
C SER A 467 7.40 -24.52 14.76
N ALA A 468 7.52 -25.39 13.76
CA ALA A 468 7.19 -26.81 13.89
C ALA A 468 8.00 -27.47 15.02
N SER A 469 7.31 -27.92 16.05
CA SER A 469 7.92 -28.58 17.22
C SER A 469 8.12 -30.09 17.05
N HIS A 470 7.40 -30.72 16.13
CA HIS A 470 7.31 -32.18 15.96
C HIS A 470 7.35 -32.60 14.48
N GLN A 471 8.01 -31.82 13.61
CA GLN A 471 8.03 -32.02 12.16
C GLN A 471 8.36 -33.47 11.73
N GLU A 472 9.46 -34.02 12.24
CA GLU A 472 9.93 -35.36 11.90
C GLU A 472 9.02 -36.46 12.45
N ALA A 473 8.33 -36.22 13.56
CA ALA A 473 7.44 -37.21 14.16
C ALA A 473 6.18 -37.42 13.31
N PHE A 474 5.62 -36.35 12.74
CA PHE A 474 4.44 -36.44 11.88
C PHE A 474 4.76 -36.94 10.47
N PHE A 475 5.85 -36.45 9.85
CA PHE A 475 6.10 -36.67 8.42
C PHE A 475 7.48 -37.25 8.06
N GLY A 476 8.32 -37.57 9.05
CA GLY A 476 9.69 -38.03 8.84
C GLY A 476 10.66 -36.92 8.40
N GLU A 477 11.93 -37.27 8.15
CA GLU A 477 12.98 -36.34 7.72
C GLU A 477 12.76 -35.77 6.30
N SER A 478 11.97 -36.45 5.47
CA SER A 478 11.75 -36.09 4.07
C SER A 478 10.31 -36.39 3.67
N PRO A 479 9.35 -35.53 4.06
CA PRO A 479 7.96 -35.63 3.63
C PRO A 479 7.86 -35.71 2.11
N SER A 480 7.00 -36.59 1.60
CA SER A 480 6.72 -36.69 0.17
C SER A 480 5.23 -36.86 -0.06
N MET A 481 4.76 -36.33 -1.19
CA MET A 481 3.38 -36.47 -1.64
C MET A 481 3.31 -37.22 -2.96
N GLU A 482 2.36 -38.14 -3.05
CA GLU A 482 1.99 -38.84 -4.27
C GLU A 482 0.78 -38.17 -4.91
N LEU A 483 0.87 -37.83 -6.19
CA LEU A 483 -0.28 -37.37 -6.97
C LEU A 483 -1.12 -38.58 -7.39
N LEU A 484 -2.34 -38.69 -6.85
CA LEU A 484 -3.29 -39.76 -7.21
C LEU A 484 -4.07 -39.42 -8.47
N TRP A 485 -4.44 -38.14 -8.64
CA TRP A 485 -5.17 -37.63 -9.81
C TRP A 485 -4.99 -36.12 -9.94
N GLY A 486 -4.90 -35.57 -11.16
CA GLY A 486 -4.50 -34.16 -11.36
C GLY A 486 -5.11 -33.47 -12.58
N GLU A 487 -6.29 -33.88 -13.02
CA GLU A 487 -6.96 -33.34 -14.24
C GLU A 487 -8.14 -32.39 -13.91
N GLY A 488 -8.24 -31.93 -12.67
CA GLY A 488 -9.34 -31.10 -12.19
C GLY A 488 -9.16 -29.61 -12.51
N LYS A 489 -10.27 -28.88 -12.45
CA LYS A 489 -10.28 -27.42 -12.59
C LYS A 489 -10.16 -26.69 -11.25
N PHE A 490 -10.81 -27.23 -10.21
CA PHE A 490 -10.69 -26.77 -8.82
C PHE A 490 -11.21 -27.86 -7.91
N THR A 491 -10.32 -28.57 -7.21
CA THR A 491 -10.69 -29.69 -6.36
C THR A 491 -10.89 -29.28 -4.91
N GLU A 492 -11.84 -29.90 -4.22
CA GLU A 492 -12.24 -29.55 -2.85
C GLU A 492 -12.81 -30.78 -2.09
N GLY A 493 -13.01 -30.63 -0.78
CA GLY A 493 -13.85 -31.50 0.04
C GLY A 493 -13.58 -33.01 -0.07
N PRO A 494 -12.33 -33.49 0.09
CA PRO A 494 -12.10 -34.92 0.16
C PRO A 494 -12.73 -35.47 1.45
N THR A 495 -13.57 -36.49 1.34
CA THR A 495 -14.15 -37.22 2.48
C THR A 495 -13.95 -38.72 2.29
N VAL A 496 -13.68 -39.42 3.39
CA VAL A 496 -13.55 -40.88 3.40
C VAL A 496 -14.94 -41.52 3.50
N THR A 497 -15.19 -42.55 2.69
CA THR A 497 -16.39 -43.38 2.80
C THR A 497 -16.19 -44.51 3.82
N PRO A 498 -17.26 -45.15 4.35
CA PRO A 498 -17.10 -46.28 5.26
C PRO A 498 -16.29 -47.46 4.72
N ASP A 499 -16.22 -47.60 3.39
CA ASP A 499 -15.44 -48.64 2.71
C ASP A 499 -13.97 -48.24 2.48
N GLY A 500 -13.56 -47.05 2.93
CA GLY A 500 -12.19 -46.53 2.82
C GLY A 500 -11.86 -45.87 1.49
N ASP A 501 -12.85 -45.65 0.61
CA ASP A 501 -12.67 -44.90 -0.63
C ASP A 501 -12.75 -43.38 -0.36
N ILE A 502 -12.30 -42.57 -1.31
CA ILE A 502 -12.33 -41.10 -1.19
C ILE A 502 -13.31 -40.51 -2.20
N LEU A 503 -14.21 -39.65 -1.73
CA LEU A 503 -14.99 -38.75 -2.57
C LEU A 503 -14.39 -37.35 -2.48
N PHE A 504 -14.33 -36.62 -3.58
CA PHE A 504 -13.92 -35.21 -3.60
C PHE A 504 -14.60 -34.47 -4.75
N SER A 505 -14.76 -33.16 -4.65
CA SER A 505 -15.42 -32.36 -5.69
C SER A 505 -14.40 -31.80 -6.69
N ASP A 506 -14.83 -31.62 -7.95
CA ASP A 506 -14.21 -30.68 -8.91
C ASP A 506 -15.23 -29.58 -9.18
N VAL A 507 -15.21 -28.56 -8.32
CA VAL A 507 -16.27 -27.54 -8.16
C VAL A 507 -16.56 -26.81 -9.45
N ARG A 508 -15.51 -26.39 -10.16
CA ARG A 508 -15.63 -25.63 -11.43
C ARG A 508 -16.04 -26.49 -12.61
N ALA A 509 -15.88 -27.80 -12.52
CA ALA A 509 -16.42 -28.74 -13.49
C ALA A 509 -17.81 -29.23 -13.13
N GLY A 510 -18.28 -29.03 -11.88
CA GLY A 510 -19.56 -29.51 -11.40
C GLY A 510 -19.58 -31.03 -11.24
N ARG A 511 -18.48 -31.63 -10.79
CA ARG A 511 -18.34 -33.09 -10.68
C ARG A 511 -18.04 -33.53 -9.26
N VAL A 512 -18.50 -34.73 -8.91
CA VAL A 512 -18.02 -35.48 -7.75
C VAL A 512 -17.18 -36.63 -8.26
N MET A 513 -15.95 -36.70 -7.77
CA MET A 513 -14.95 -37.70 -8.12
C MET A 513 -14.92 -38.78 -7.05
N HIS A 514 -14.58 -40.01 -7.45
CA HIS A 514 -14.40 -41.15 -6.57
C HIS A 514 -13.04 -41.78 -6.83
N TRP A 515 -12.19 -41.83 -5.81
CA TRP A 515 -10.94 -42.57 -5.83
C TRP A 515 -11.09 -43.85 -5.03
N ASN A 516 -10.88 -44.98 -5.69
CA ASN A 516 -10.98 -46.29 -5.08
C ASN A 516 -9.62 -46.71 -4.50
N HIS A 517 -9.56 -46.91 -3.18
CA HIS A 517 -8.29 -47.12 -2.50
C HIS A 517 -7.63 -48.45 -2.89
N GLN A 518 -8.44 -49.45 -3.26
CA GLN A 518 -7.96 -50.81 -3.53
C GLN A 518 -7.33 -50.93 -4.92
N THR A 519 -7.91 -50.24 -5.89
CA THR A 519 -7.44 -50.24 -7.29
C THR A 519 -6.52 -49.07 -7.61
N GLY A 520 -6.55 -48.01 -6.79
CA GLY A 520 -5.84 -46.75 -7.03
C GLY A 520 -6.43 -45.92 -8.17
N GLN A 521 -7.63 -46.26 -8.67
CA GLN A 521 -8.26 -45.58 -9.80
C GLN A 521 -9.19 -44.46 -9.36
N THR A 522 -9.15 -43.34 -10.09
CA THR A 522 -10.11 -42.25 -9.96
C THR A 522 -11.12 -42.30 -11.09
N SER A 523 -12.40 -42.16 -10.75
CA SER A 523 -13.51 -42.08 -11.69
C SER A 523 -14.44 -40.91 -11.36
N ILE A 524 -15.27 -40.50 -12.32
CA ILE A 524 -16.34 -39.54 -12.08
C ILE A 524 -17.52 -40.31 -11.49
N LEU A 525 -17.92 -39.97 -10.27
CA LEU A 525 -19.12 -40.52 -9.64
C LEU A 525 -20.36 -39.77 -10.14
N ILE A 526 -20.34 -38.44 -10.06
CA ILE A 526 -21.42 -37.55 -10.52
C ILE A 526 -20.83 -36.54 -11.51
N ASP A 527 -21.43 -36.41 -12.70
CA ASP A 527 -20.92 -35.56 -13.78
C ASP A 527 -21.73 -34.25 -14.00
N ASP A 528 -22.83 -34.07 -13.26
CA ASP A 528 -23.70 -32.88 -13.38
C ASP A 528 -24.25 -32.42 -12.01
N LEU A 529 -23.36 -31.83 -11.21
CA LEU A 529 -23.69 -31.17 -9.95
C LEU A 529 -22.94 -29.83 -9.83
N PRO A 530 -23.34 -28.80 -10.60
CA PRO A 530 -22.61 -27.53 -10.69
C PRO A 530 -22.52 -26.85 -9.32
N GLY A 531 -21.33 -26.35 -8.97
CA GLY A 531 -21.11 -25.67 -7.69
C GLY A 531 -21.06 -26.59 -6.47
N VAL A 532 -21.02 -27.92 -6.66
CA VAL A 532 -20.72 -28.87 -5.58
C VAL A 532 -19.37 -28.53 -4.95
N ASN A 533 -19.30 -28.51 -3.63
CA ASN A 533 -18.11 -28.13 -2.88
C ASN A 533 -17.79 -29.15 -1.78
N GLY A 534 -17.66 -28.73 -0.51
CA GLY A 534 -17.39 -29.59 0.63
C GLY A 534 -18.37 -30.77 0.73
N LEU A 535 -17.83 -31.94 1.07
CA LEU A 535 -18.55 -33.21 1.12
C LEU A 535 -18.42 -33.84 2.50
N ALA A 536 -19.47 -34.55 2.94
CA ALA A 536 -19.39 -35.41 4.10
C ALA A 536 -20.07 -36.76 3.82
N SER A 537 -19.32 -37.86 3.92
CA SER A 537 -19.88 -39.20 3.66
C SER A 537 -20.89 -39.62 4.72
N ILE A 538 -21.99 -40.25 4.31
CA ILE A 538 -23.03 -40.76 5.20
C ILE A 538 -22.90 -42.27 5.33
N ASP A 539 -22.92 -42.94 4.17
CA ASP A 539 -22.85 -44.39 4.04
C ASP A 539 -22.24 -44.75 2.68
N SER A 540 -22.12 -46.04 2.36
CA SER A 540 -21.58 -46.55 1.09
C SER A 540 -22.43 -46.22 -0.16
N SER A 541 -23.50 -45.43 -0.02
CA SER A 541 -24.41 -45.07 -1.11
C SER A 541 -24.88 -43.60 -1.08
N HIS A 542 -24.59 -42.84 -0.01
CA HIS A 542 -25.00 -41.45 0.13
C HIS A 542 -23.92 -40.57 0.77
N PHE A 543 -23.95 -39.28 0.43
CA PHE A 543 -23.13 -38.23 1.02
C PHE A 543 -23.91 -36.92 1.11
N TYR A 544 -23.52 -36.05 2.03
CA TYR A 544 -23.92 -34.65 2.03
C TYR A 544 -22.95 -33.83 1.18
N ALA A 545 -23.49 -32.78 0.54
CA ALA A 545 -22.70 -31.88 -0.27
C ALA A 545 -23.19 -30.43 -0.11
N CYS A 546 -22.25 -29.53 0.14
CA CYS A 546 -22.47 -28.11 -0.04
C CYS A 546 -22.55 -27.77 -1.53
N GLN A 547 -23.47 -26.87 -1.89
CA GLN A 547 -23.60 -26.34 -3.24
C GLN A 547 -23.50 -24.81 -3.20
N GLY A 548 -22.31 -24.27 -3.49
CA GLY A 548 -22.01 -22.83 -3.35
C GLY A 548 -22.57 -21.94 -4.45
N SER A 549 -22.91 -22.50 -5.62
CA SER A 549 -23.54 -21.77 -6.73
C SER A 549 -24.78 -22.48 -7.24
N GLY A 550 -25.57 -21.84 -8.13
CA GLY A 550 -26.84 -22.41 -8.56
C GLY A 550 -27.90 -22.32 -7.47
N ARG A 551 -28.22 -23.44 -6.78
CA ARG A 551 -29.27 -23.45 -5.74
C ARG A 551 -28.86 -22.64 -4.52
N ARG A 552 -27.57 -22.70 -4.13
CA ARG A 552 -27.04 -22.19 -2.86
C ARG A 552 -27.67 -22.97 -1.69
N ALA A 553 -27.27 -24.23 -1.56
CA ALA A 553 -27.98 -25.21 -0.73
C ALA A 553 -27.06 -26.28 -0.14
N LEU A 554 -27.51 -26.90 0.94
CA LEU A 554 -27.01 -28.19 1.42
C LEU A 554 -27.85 -29.33 0.82
N LEU A 555 -27.16 -30.34 0.28
CA LEU A 555 -27.76 -31.44 -0.46
C LEU A 555 -27.44 -32.77 0.21
N LYS A 556 -28.37 -33.73 0.08
CA LYS A 556 -28.08 -35.16 0.26
C LYS A 556 -28.09 -35.81 -1.12
N VAL A 557 -27.00 -36.47 -1.48
CA VAL A 557 -26.78 -37.03 -2.80
C VAL A 557 -26.50 -38.52 -2.67
N SER A 558 -27.18 -39.32 -3.48
CA SER A 558 -26.88 -40.74 -3.62
C SER A 558 -25.89 -40.99 -4.74
N PHE A 559 -25.17 -42.11 -4.68
CA PHE A 559 -24.13 -42.46 -5.65
C PHE A 559 -24.68 -42.71 -7.07
N ASP A 560 -25.99 -42.96 -7.20
CA ASP A 560 -26.66 -43.06 -8.50
C ASP A 560 -27.06 -41.69 -9.11
N GLY A 561 -26.79 -40.61 -8.38
CA GLY A 561 -27.03 -39.23 -8.80
C GLY A 561 -28.35 -38.62 -8.38
N LYS A 562 -29.19 -39.31 -7.59
CA LYS A 562 -30.37 -38.66 -6.99
C LYS A 562 -29.94 -37.61 -5.97
N VAL A 563 -30.48 -36.39 -6.10
CA VAL A 563 -30.21 -35.22 -5.26
C VAL A 563 -31.49 -34.81 -4.50
N ASP A 564 -31.41 -34.79 -3.18
CA ASP A 564 -32.44 -34.26 -2.29
C ASP A 564 -31.91 -32.97 -1.62
N VAL A 565 -32.68 -31.87 -1.69
CA VAL A 565 -32.31 -30.59 -1.05
C VAL A 565 -32.67 -30.64 0.43
N ILE A 566 -31.66 -30.50 1.30
CA ILE A 566 -31.84 -30.51 2.76
C ILE A 566 -32.21 -29.11 3.25
N ALA A 567 -31.48 -28.09 2.80
CA ALA A 567 -31.80 -26.69 3.06
C ALA A 567 -31.22 -25.79 1.96
N ASP A 568 -32.01 -24.81 1.51
CA ASP A 568 -31.57 -23.77 0.57
C ASP A 568 -31.88 -22.34 1.09
N ARG A 569 -32.46 -22.25 2.28
CA ARG A 569 -32.89 -21.00 2.90
C ARG A 569 -32.71 -20.98 4.41
N PHE A 570 -32.45 -19.79 4.93
CA PHE A 570 -32.54 -19.42 6.34
C PHE A 570 -33.43 -18.20 6.48
N GLU A 571 -34.44 -18.27 7.35
CA GLU A 571 -35.43 -17.21 7.56
C GLU A 571 -36.09 -16.68 6.25
N GLY A 572 -36.28 -17.58 5.28
CA GLY A 572 -36.86 -17.27 3.97
C GLY A 572 -35.89 -16.69 2.94
N LYS A 573 -34.68 -16.29 3.34
CA LYS A 573 -33.61 -15.81 2.46
C LYS A 573 -32.72 -16.96 1.98
N ARG A 574 -32.18 -16.86 0.78
CA ARG A 574 -31.20 -17.82 0.24
C ARG A 574 -29.87 -17.70 0.97
N PHE A 575 -29.20 -18.83 1.12
CA PHE A 575 -27.79 -18.86 1.54
C PHE A 575 -26.90 -18.07 0.56
N ASN A 576 -25.73 -17.63 1.05
CA ASN A 576 -24.73 -16.89 0.28
C ASN A 576 -23.99 -17.78 -0.71
N SER A 577 -23.26 -18.79 -0.21
CA SER A 577 -22.46 -19.76 -0.96
C SER A 577 -22.00 -20.89 -0.01
N PRO A 578 -22.88 -21.88 0.32
CA PRO A 578 -22.49 -22.98 1.19
C PRO A 578 -21.20 -23.67 0.74
N ASN A 579 -20.23 -23.82 1.66
CA ASN A 579 -18.87 -24.22 1.31
C ASN A 579 -18.47 -25.57 1.90
N ASP A 580 -18.36 -25.68 3.23
CA ASP A 580 -17.94 -26.91 3.92
C ASP A 580 -19.01 -27.44 4.86
N VAL A 581 -19.02 -28.75 5.13
CA VAL A 581 -20.00 -29.44 5.98
C VAL A 581 -19.36 -30.54 6.82
N VAL A 582 -19.77 -30.65 8.08
CA VAL A 582 -19.43 -31.76 8.99
C VAL A 582 -20.67 -32.36 9.63
N ILE A 583 -20.58 -33.63 10.03
CA ILE A 583 -21.67 -34.39 10.67
C ILE A 583 -21.27 -34.63 12.12
N ALA A 584 -22.11 -34.20 13.06
CA ALA A 584 -21.96 -34.51 14.48
C ALA A 584 -22.43 -35.93 14.80
N SER A 585 -22.00 -36.49 15.92
CA SER A 585 -22.29 -37.86 16.34
C SER A 585 -23.79 -38.14 16.56
N ASP A 586 -24.57 -37.10 16.85
CA ASP A 586 -26.03 -37.15 16.96
C ASP A 586 -26.76 -37.10 15.59
N GLY A 587 -26.00 -36.92 14.49
CA GLY A 587 -26.49 -36.79 13.13
C GLY A 587 -26.83 -35.35 12.71
N ALA A 588 -26.64 -34.35 13.57
CA ALA A 588 -26.79 -32.95 13.20
C ALA A 588 -25.70 -32.53 12.19
N LEU A 589 -26.05 -31.63 11.28
CA LEU A 589 -25.14 -31.12 10.26
C LEU A 589 -24.72 -29.70 10.62
N TYR A 590 -23.44 -29.39 10.49
CA TYR A 590 -22.93 -28.03 10.57
C TYR A 590 -22.28 -27.67 9.24
N PHE A 591 -22.60 -26.52 8.68
CA PHE A 591 -22.04 -26.07 7.42
C PHE A 591 -21.79 -24.56 7.40
N THR A 592 -20.82 -24.14 6.59
CA THR A 592 -20.47 -22.73 6.43
C THR A 592 -21.10 -22.11 5.21
N ASP A 593 -21.41 -20.81 5.30
CA ASP A 593 -22.04 -20.03 4.24
C ASP A 593 -21.28 -18.71 3.94
N PRO A 594 -20.02 -18.79 3.46
CA PRO A 594 -19.25 -17.62 3.09
C PRO A 594 -19.73 -16.98 1.78
N ARG A 595 -19.13 -15.83 1.42
CA ARG A 595 -19.23 -15.28 0.06
C ARG A 595 -17.89 -14.79 -0.46
N TYR A 596 -17.42 -15.42 -1.53
CA TYR A 596 -16.24 -14.98 -2.30
C TYR A 596 -16.66 -14.30 -3.61
N GLY A 597 -15.89 -13.31 -4.04
CA GLY A 597 -16.09 -12.63 -5.32
C GLY A 597 -17.29 -11.68 -5.33
N ASP A 598 -18.11 -11.73 -6.39
CA ASP A 598 -19.28 -10.85 -6.54
C ASP A 598 -20.32 -11.10 -5.43
N GLN A 599 -20.77 -10.02 -4.80
CA GLN A 599 -21.68 -10.03 -3.66
C GLN A 599 -23.04 -9.37 -3.97
N SER A 600 -23.26 -8.92 -5.21
CA SER A 600 -24.43 -8.13 -5.60
C SER A 600 -25.78 -8.85 -5.47
N ASP A 601 -25.79 -10.19 -5.43
CA ASP A 601 -27.00 -11.03 -5.35
C ASP A 601 -27.20 -11.73 -3.98
N ARG A 602 -26.50 -11.26 -2.94
CA ARG A 602 -26.68 -11.73 -1.56
C ARG A 602 -28.06 -11.33 -1.02
N GLU A 603 -28.70 -12.26 -0.32
CA GLU A 603 -29.95 -12.01 0.41
C GLU A 603 -29.70 -11.89 1.93
N LEU A 604 -28.74 -12.68 2.45
CA LEU A 604 -28.21 -12.57 3.80
C LEU A 604 -27.10 -11.52 3.84
N ASP A 605 -27.18 -10.64 4.83
CA ASP A 605 -26.25 -9.54 5.08
C ASP A 605 -25.05 -9.94 5.96
N HIS A 606 -25.04 -11.19 6.42
CA HIS A 606 -23.97 -11.80 7.20
C HIS A 606 -23.51 -13.11 6.54
N GLU A 607 -22.33 -13.59 6.94
CA GLU A 607 -21.78 -14.91 6.65
C GLU A 607 -21.73 -15.67 7.98
N GLY A 608 -21.89 -16.98 7.97
CA GLY A 608 -22.06 -17.72 9.23
C GLY A 608 -21.88 -19.22 9.12
N VAL A 609 -21.89 -19.86 10.29
CA VAL A 609 -22.01 -21.32 10.44
C VAL A 609 -23.44 -21.62 10.82
N TYR A 610 -24.06 -22.56 10.11
CA TYR A 610 -25.43 -22.99 10.33
C TYR A 610 -25.47 -24.45 10.77
N ARG A 611 -26.46 -24.78 11.60
CA ARG A 611 -26.75 -26.12 12.07
C ARG A 611 -28.07 -26.60 11.49
N ILE A 612 -28.16 -27.89 11.15
CA ILE A 612 -29.39 -28.57 10.77
C ILE A 612 -29.60 -29.80 11.66
N GLU A 613 -30.75 -29.84 12.31
CA GLU A 613 -31.23 -30.98 13.09
C GLU A 613 -32.73 -31.17 12.84
N ASP A 614 -33.16 -32.40 12.57
CA ASP A 614 -34.56 -32.74 12.30
C ASP A 614 -35.23 -31.84 11.23
N GLY A 615 -34.44 -31.43 10.22
CA GLY A 615 -34.89 -30.55 9.13
C GLY A 615 -35.06 -29.08 9.50
N LYS A 616 -34.71 -28.69 10.74
CA LYS A 616 -34.70 -27.30 11.19
C LYS A 616 -33.30 -26.71 11.04
N VAL A 617 -33.21 -25.55 10.37
CA VAL A 617 -31.98 -24.76 10.26
C VAL A 617 -31.91 -23.73 11.39
N THR A 618 -30.78 -23.65 12.07
CA THR A 618 -30.46 -22.62 13.08
C THR A 618 -29.09 -22.00 12.80
N LEU A 619 -28.91 -20.72 13.10
CA LEU A 619 -27.61 -20.07 13.06
C LEU A 619 -26.78 -20.50 14.29
N ALA A 620 -25.58 -21.04 14.07
CA ALA A 620 -24.68 -21.46 15.13
C ALA A 620 -23.73 -20.32 15.55
N THR A 621 -23.23 -19.53 14.58
CA THR A 621 -22.50 -18.26 14.79
C THR A 621 -22.47 -17.42 13.51
N ASP A 622 -22.40 -16.10 13.65
CA ASP A 622 -22.10 -15.11 12.59
C ASP A 622 -20.96 -14.16 12.99
N HIS A 623 -20.17 -14.52 14.01
CA HIS A 623 -19.12 -13.68 14.58
C HIS A 623 -17.78 -13.75 13.82
N ASP A 624 -17.75 -14.51 12.73
CA ASP A 624 -16.57 -14.71 11.87
C ASP A 624 -16.70 -13.85 10.62
N GLN A 625 -15.58 -13.39 10.06
CA GLN A 625 -15.65 -12.54 8.87
C GLN A 625 -16.05 -13.34 7.62
N ARG A 626 -15.51 -14.54 7.47
CA ARG A 626 -15.72 -15.43 6.32
C ARG A 626 -15.50 -16.90 6.73
N PRO A 627 -16.46 -17.52 7.44
CA PRO A 627 -16.33 -18.89 7.92
C PRO A 627 -16.25 -19.88 6.74
N ASN A 628 -15.35 -20.86 6.82
CA ASN A 628 -15.09 -21.79 5.74
C ASN A 628 -14.93 -23.25 6.22
N GLY A 629 -13.73 -23.83 6.29
CA GLY A 629 -13.53 -25.19 6.80
C GLY A 629 -14.04 -25.39 8.22
N LEU A 630 -14.46 -26.62 8.51
CA LEU A 630 -15.01 -27.07 9.79
C LEU A 630 -14.37 -28.39 10.23
N ALA A 631 -14.13 -28.56 11.53
CA ALA A 631 -13.83 -29.87 12.12
C ALA A 631 -14.20 -29.91 13.61
N PHE A 632 -14.79 -31.02 14.07
CA PHE A 632 -15.04 -31.25 15.49
C PHE A 632 -13.79 -31.75 16.21
N SER A 633 -13.67 -31.43 17.51
CA SER A 633 -12.87 -32.26 18.41
C SER A 633 -13.51 -33.65 18.56
N ASN A 634 -12.72 -34.65 18.91
CA ASN A 634 -13.18 -36.04 19.05
C ASN A 634 -14.27 -36.21 20.12
N ASP A 635 -14.25 -35.35 21.15
CA ASP A 635 -15.28 -35.32 22.20
C ASP A 635 -16.50 -34.45 21.88
N GLU A 636 -16.50 -33.79 20.71
CA GLU A 636 -17.51 -32.85 20.21
C GLU A 636 -17.85 -31.70 21.18
N ASN A 637 -16.95 -31.37 22.12
CA ASN A 637 -17.09 -30.17 22.95
C ASN A 637 -16.57 -28.91 22.25
N ARG A 638 -15.84 -29.04 21.15
CA ARG A 638 -15.33 -27.93 20.35
C ARG A 638 -15.62 -28.10 18.86
N LEU A 639 -15.86 -26.97 18.19
CA LEU A 639 -15.84 -26.88 16.74
C LEU A 639 -14.74 -25.91 16.30
N PHE A 640 -13.83 -26.41 15.46
CA PHE A 640 -12.84 -25.59 14.78
C PHE A 640 -13.45 -25.01 13.51
N VAL A 641 -13.18 -23.72 13.26
CA VAL A 641 -13.70 -22.98 12.11
C VAL A 641 -12.56 -22.20 11.46
N ALA A 642 -12.41 -22.30 10.14
CA ALA A 642 -11.51 -21.43 9.40
C ALA A 642 -12.21 -20.10 9.11
N ASP A 643 -11.60 -18.98 9.51
CA ASP A 643 -12.01 -17.65 9.08
C ASP A 643 -11.09 -17.22 7.92
N ASN A 644 -11.58 -17.33 6.69
CA ASN A 644 -10.78 -17.32 5.47
C ASN A 644 -11.03 -16.08 4.60
N ASN A 645 -10.93 -14.90 5.21
CA ASN A 645 -11.00 -13.64 4.49
C ASN A 645 -9.61 -13.24 3.95
N ASN A 646 -9.31 -13.69 2.74
CA ASN A 646 -8.07 -13.37 2.04
C ASN A 646 -8.00 -11.94 1.45
N ASP A 647 -9.03 -11.11 1.67
CA ASP A 647 -8.97 -9.69 1.34
C ASP A 647 -7.98 -8.97 2.27
N TYR A 648 -7.49 -7.80 1.86
CA TYR A 648 -6.56 -7.05 2.71
C TYR A 648 -7.23 -6.69 4.04
N GLY A 649 -6.55 -6.95 5.16
CA GLY A 649 -7.10 -6.73 6.52
C GLY A 649 -8.14 -7.77 6.94
N GLY A 650 -8.47 -8.73 6.07
CA GLY A 650 -9.36 -9.84 6.39
C GLY A 650 -8.71 -10.86 7.32
N ALA A 651 -9.54 -11.49 8.15
CA ALA A 651 -9.15 -12.58 9.04
C ALA A 651 -8.63 -13.80 8.26
N ARG A 652 -7.53 -14.40 8.74
CA ARG A 652 -6.89 -15.61 8.18
C ARG A 652 -6.59 -16.58 9.30
N THR A 653 -7.60 -16.85 10.12
CA THR A 653 -7.42 -17.44 11.44
C THR A 653 -8.01 -18.83 11.56
N LEU A 654 -7.30 -19.71 12.27
CA LEU A 654 -7.90 -20.91 12.86
C LEU A 654 -8.65 -20.49 14.12
N LEU A 655 -9.94 -20.72 14.17
CA LEU A 655 -10.78 -20.46 15.33
C LEU A 655 -11.17 -21.76 16.01
N SER A 656 -11.41 -21.68 17.32
CA SER A 656 -12.04 -22.72 18.11
C SER A 656 -13.20 -22.12 18.89
N PHE A 657 -14.32 -22.83 18.93
CA PHE A 657 -15.52 -22.49 19.67
C PHE A 657 -15.90 -23.64 20.60
N ASP A 658 -16.49 -23.29 21.74
CA ASP A 658 -17.15 -24.27 22.61
C ASP A 658 -18.53 -24.60 22.03
N LEU A 659 -18.78 -25.88 21.75
CA LEU A 659 -20.07 -26.36 21.29
C LEU A 659 -21.06 -26.41 22.46
N GLN A 660 -22.15 -25.65 22.36
CA GLN A 660 -23.17 -25.61 23.40
C GLN A 660 -24.19 -26.75 23.22
N SER A 661 -24.90 -27.10 24.30
CA SER A 661 -25.91 -28.17 24.27
C SER A 661 -27.11 -27.88 23.35
N ASP A 662 -27.34 -26.63 22.97
CA ASP A 662 -28.37 -26.24 22.00
C ASP A 662 -27.84 -26.16 20.55
N GLY A 663 -26.56 -26.51 20.34
CA GLY A 663 -25.88 -26.47 19.05
C GLY A 663 -25.37 -25.09 18.63
N SER A 664 -25.47 -24.08 19.48
CA SER A 664 -24.81 -22.79 19.24
C SER A 664 -23.30 -22.85 19.54
N LEU A 665 -22.53 -21.92 18.99
CA LEU A 665 -21.09 -21.80 19.22
C LEU A 665 -20.80 -20.61 20.13
N ALA A 666 -20.02 -20.83 21.18
CA ALA A 666 -19.65 -19.80 22.14
C ALA A 666 -18.12 -19.74 22.35
N ASN A 667 -17.67 -18.75 23.13
CA ASN A 667 -16.28 -18.62 23.59
C ASN A 667 -15.23 -18.67 22.47
N ARG A 668 -15.49 -17.95 21.37
CA ARG A 668 -14.59 -17.81 20.22
C ARG A 668 -13.15 -17.53 20.64
N LYS A 669 -12.23 -18.42 20.27
CA LYS A 669 -10.78 -18.29 20.50
C LYS A 669 -10.02 -18.35 19.18
N VAL A 670 -9.09 -17.42 18.97
CA VAL A 670 -8.11 -17.51 17.88
C VAL A 670 -7.03 -18.50 18.31
N VAL A 671 -6.92 -19.62 17.60
CA VAL A 671 -5.91 -20.67 17.80
C VAL A 671 -4.61 -20.27 17.11
N TYR A 672 -4.73 -19.77 15.87
CA TYR A 672 -3.60 -19.29 15.09
C TYR A 672 -4.05 -18.25 14.06
N ASP A 673 -3.19 -17.28 13.75
CA ASP A 673 -3.41 -16.26 12.72
C ASP A 673 -2.27 -16.32 11.71
N PHE A 674 -2.59 -16.56 10.43
CA PHE A 674 -1.60 -16.63 9.36
C PHE A 674 -1.03 -15.25 8.98
N GLY A 675 -1.66 -14.17 9.43
CA GLY A 675 -1.22 -12.81 9.22
C GLY A 675 -1.47 -12.29 7.81
N MET A 676 -1.22 -11.00 7.65
CA MET A 676 -1.50 -10.29 6.40
C MET A 676 -0.54 -10.70 5.27
N GLY A 677 -1.08 -10.84 4.06
CA GLY A 677 -0.32 -11.20 2.85
C GLY A 677 -0.24 -12.71 2.57
N ARG A 678 -0.84 -13.56 3.42
CA ARG A 678 -0.84 -15.03 3.27
C ARG A 678 -2.21 -15.63 3.05
N ARG A 679 -2.34 -16.66 2.21
CA ARG A 679 -3.64 -17.33 2.11
C ARG A 679 -3.99 -18.03 3.44
N GLY A 680 -5.15 -17.70 4.00
CA GLY A 680 -5.68 -18.32 5.22
C GLY A 680 -6.08 -19.78 5.03
N ILE A 681 -6.63 -20.37 6.10
CA ILE A 681 -7.07 -21.76 6.09
C ILE A 681 -8.29 -21.91 5.20
N ASP A 682 -8.32 -22.93 4.36
CA ASP A 682 -9.50 -23.27 3.57
C ASP A 682 -10.27 -24.41 4.24
N GLY A 683 -9.95 -25.66 3.92
CA GLY A 683 -10.45 -26.86 4.61
C GLY A 683 -9.52 -27.42 5.68
N MET A 684 -10.05 -28.30 6.54
CA MET A 684 -9.29 -28.94 7.61
C MET A 684 -9.86 -30.29 8.04
N CYS A 685 -9.08 -31.08 8.77
CA CYS A 685 -9.55 -32.28 9.47
C CYS A 685 -8.82 -32.45 10.82
N VAL A 686 -9.28 -33.41 11.63
CA VAL A 686 -8.73 -33.69 12.96
C VAL A 686 -8.39 -35.19 13.09
N ASP A 687 -7.27 -35.51 13.74
CA ASP A 687 -6.88 -36.90 14.07
C ASP A 687 -7.41 -37.35 15.44
N GLN A 688 -7.11 -38.60 15.82
CA GLN A 688 -7.56 -39.20 17.08
C GLN A 688 -6.99 -38.54 18.37
N PHE A 689 -6.07 -37.58 18.25
CA PHE A 689 -5.46 -36.85 19.37
C PHE A 689 -5.85 -35.36 19.39
N ASP A 690 -6.89 -34.99 18.63
CA ASP A 690 -7.33 -33.61 18.43
C ASP A 690 -6.28 -32.70 17.77
N ASN A 691 -5.33 -33.26 17.01
CA ASN A 691 -4.47 -32.44 16.17
C ASN A 691 -5.24 -32.00 14.92
N VAL A 692 -5.25 -30.70 14.65
CA VAL A 692 -5.92 -30.07 13.50
C VAL A 692 -4.95 -29.97 12.33
N TYR A 693 -5.31 -30.56 11.19
CA TYR A 693 -4.61 -30.46 9.92
C TYR A 693 -5.34 -29.46 9.04
N ALA A 694 -4.72 -28.32 8.74
CA ALA A 694 -5.38 -27.20 8.08
C ALA A 694 -4.64 -26.78 6.79
N THR A 695 -5.35 -26.67 5.67
CA THR A 695 -4.77 -26.27 4.38
C THR A 695 -4.61 -24.76 4.29
N ALA A 696 -3.40 -24.24 4.06
CA ALA A 696 -3.16 -22.80 3.95
C ALA A 696 -1.99 -22.45 3.01
N GLY A 697 -1.81 -21.17 2.71
CA GLY A 697 -0.72 -20.66 1.87
C GLY A 697 -0.90 -20.84 0.35
N LYS A 698 0.04 -20.28 -0.42
CA LYS A 698 0.17 -20.30 -1.88
C LYS A 698 1.67 -20.26 -2.30
N GLY A 699 2.06 -20.94 -3.37
CA GLY A 699 3.47 -20.99 -3.76
C GLY A 699 4.38 -21.53 -2.65
N ASP A 700 5.43 -20.78 -2.27
CA ASP A 700 6.45 -21.23 -1.32
C ASP A 700 5.93 -21.45 0.12
N ASP A 701 4.79 -20.86 0.49
CA ASP A 701 4.16 -21.05 1.80
C ASP A 701 2.96 -22.00 1.79
N ALA A 702 2.70 -22.66 0.65
CA ALA A 702 1.61 -23.62 0.50
C ALA A 702 1.86 -24.90 1.31
N GLY A 703 0.92 -25.26 2.19
CA GLY A 703 1.06 -26.47 3.00
C GLY A 703 -0.20 -26.92 3.73
N VAL A 704 -0.10 -28.11 4.33
CA VAL A 704 -1.00 -28.55 5.42
C VAL A 704 -0.29 -28.32 6.74
N TYR A 705 -0.82 -27.39 7.54
CA TYR A 705 -0.28 -26.99 8.82
C TYR A 705 -0.97 -27.78 9.93
N VAL A 706 -0.17 -28.38 10.81
CA VAL A 706 -0.65 -29.24 11.90
C VAL A 706 -0.55 -28.48 13.22
N PHE A 707 -1.68 -28.34 13.89
CA PHE A 707 -1.80 -27.69 15.19
C PHE A 707 -2.26 -28.68 16.24
N GLY A 708 -1.68 -28.63 17.45
CA GLY A 708 -2.25 -29.32 18.60
C GLY A 708 -3.56 -28.66 19.04
N PRO A 709 -4.36 -29.34 19.88
CA PRO A 709 -5.69 -28.86 20.29
C PRO A 709 -5.70 -27.49 21.01
N ASP A 710 -4.56 -27.08 21.57
CA ASP A 710 -4.38 -25.79 22.23
C ASP A 710 -3.67 -24.73 21.36
N GLY A 711 -3.39 -25.03 20.09
CA GLY A 711 -2.73 -24.13 19.13
C GLY A 711 -1.21 -24.25 19.05
N GLN A 712 -0.65 -25.32 19.62
CA GLN A 712 0.76 -25.66 19.48
C GLN A 712 1.07 -25.92 18.00
N GLN A 713 2.16 -25.38 17.47
CA GLN A 713 2.55 -25.55 16.08
C GLN A 713 3.40 -26.83 15.96
N LEU A 714 2.85 -27.87 15.34
CA LEU A 714 3.44 -29.21 15.41
C LEU A 714 4.27 -29.52 14.18
N ALA A 715 3.68 -29.42 13.00
CA ALA A 715 4.35 -29.79 11.74
C ALA A 715 3.71 -29.08 10.55
N VAL A 716 4.42 -29.02 9.43
CA VAL A 716 3.89 -28.57 8.14
C VAL A 716 4.26 -29.57 7.06
N LEU A 717 3.28 -29.97 6.25
CA LEU A 717 3.51 -30.72 5.01
C LEU A 717 3.48 -29.74 3.84
N PRO A 718 4.63 -29.41 3.21
CA PRO A 718 4.65 -28.57 2.02
C PRO A 718 3.89 -29.26 0.88
N VAL A 719 3.11 -28.49 0.13
CA VAL A 719 2.38 -28.96 -1.05
C VAL A 719 2.87 -28.21 -2.30
N PRO A 720 2.58 -28.68 -3.53
CA PRO A 720 3.11 -28.04 -4.75
C PRO A 720 2.68 -26.58 -4.96
N ASP A 721 1.45 -26.23 -4.60
CA ASP A 721 0.86 -24.88 -4.67
C ASP A 721 -0.46 -24.89 -3.85
N VAL A 722 -1.37 -23.94 -4.06
CA VAL A 722 -2.63 -23.74 -3.28
C VAL A 722 -3.36 -25.05 -2.87
N PRO A 723 -3.34 -25.42 -1.58
CA PRO A 723 -4.15 -26.51 -1.04
C PRO A 723 -5.53 -26.01 -0.62
N THR A 724 -6.56 -26.80 -0.93
CA THR A 724 -7.96 -26.44 -0.74
C THR A 724 -8.58 -27.16 0.44
N ASN A 725 -8.36 -28.46 0.60
CA ASN A 725 -8.96 -29.22 1.71
C ASN A 725 -8.20 -30.53 1.96
N CYS A 726 -8.47 -31.19 3.09
CA CYS A 726 -7.79 -32.43 3.45
C CYS A 726 -8.63 -33.34 4.35
N CYS A 727 -8.37 -34.65 4.30
CA CYS A 727 -8.92 -35.63 5.22
C CYS A 727 -7.92 -36.74 5.55
N LEU A 728 -8.19 -37.50 6.61
CA LEU A 728 -7.36 -38.62 7.06
C LEU A 728 -8.01 -39.96 6.71
N MET A 729 -7.21 -40.89 6.18
CA MET A 729 -7.61 -42.25 5.87
C MET A 729 -6.61 -43.22 6.50
N SER A 730 -7.08 -44.28 7.16
CA SER A 730 -6.21 -45.33 7.69
C SER A 730 -6.41 -46.65 6.95
N VAL A 731 -5.31 -47.26 6.49
CA VAL A 731 -5.29 -48.54 5.78
C VAL A 731 -4.15 -49.38 6.35
N ASP A 732 -4.43 -50.61 6.79
CA ASP A 732 -3.44 -51.56 7.32
C ASP A 732 -2.49 -50.94 8.39
N ASP A 733 -3.08 -50.30 9.40
CA ASP A 733 -2.37 -49.59 10.50
C ASP A 733 -1.50 -48.38 10.08
N GLN A 734 -1.55 -47.97 8.80
CA GLN A 734 -0.92 -46.75 8.31
C GLN A 734 -1.96 -45.66 8.06
N THR A 735 -1.73 -44.48 8.64
CA THR A 735 -2.55 -43.29 8.36
C THR A 735 -1.96 -42.50 7.19
N PHE A 736 -2.85 -42.02 6.34
CA PHE A 736 -2.56 -41.20 5.19
C PHE A 736 -3.36 -39.89 5.28
N LEU A 737 -2.70 -38.79 4.96
CA LEU A 737 -3.31 -37.50 4.74
C LEU A 737 -3.60 -37.35 3.24
N LEU A 738 -4.87 -37.12 2.90
CA LEU A 738 -5.34 -36.87 1.56
C LEU A 738 -5.57 -35.38 1.41
N VAL A 739 -5.05 -34.78 0.34
CA VAL A 739 -5.08 -33.33 0.15
C VAL A 739 -5.57 -33.01 -1.25
N THR A 740 -6.60 -32.17 -1.36
CA THR A 740 -6.93 -31.52 -2.62
C THR A 740 -6.07 -30.26 -2.76
N CYS A 741 -5.33 -30.15 -3.87
CA CYS A 741 -4.50 -28.97 -4.12
C CYS A 741 -4.24 -28.75 -5.60
N GLN A 742 -3.76 -27.55 -5.91
CA GLN A 742 -3.23 -27.22 -7.23
C GLN A 742 -1.91 -27.98 -7.50
N THR A 743 -1.76 -28.47 -8.71
CA THR A 743 -0.56 -29.15 -9.21
C THR A 743 0.44 -28.14 -9.74
N ALA A 744 1.71 -28.55 -9.85
CA ALA A 744 2.77 -27.74 -10.48
C ALA A 744 2.49 -27.36 -11.97
N ARG A 745 1.45 -27.94 -12.60
CA ARG A 745 1.03 -27.62 -13.97
C ARG A 745 -0.15 -26.64 -14.04
N GLY A 746 -0.66 -26.19 -12.89
CA GLY A 746 -1.81 -25.28 -12.80
C GLY A 746 -3.18 -25.95 -12.90
N THR A 747 -3.25 -27.28 -13.02
CA THR A 747 -4.49 -28.05 -12.80
C THR A 747 -4.69 -28.35 -11.32
N CYS A 748 -5.84 -28.88 -10.90
CA CYS A 748 -6.07 -29.30 -9.51
C CYS A 748 -6.21 -30.83 -9.39
N GLY A 749 -5.93 -31.38 -8.22
CA GLY A 749 -5.84 -32.82 -8.01
C GLY A 749 -6.10 -33.29 -6.60
N LEU A 750 -5.94 -34.60 -6.40
CA LEU A 750 -5.92 -35.29 -5.12
C LEU A 750 -4.52 -35.89 -4.93
N PHE A 751 -3.95 -35.62 -3.76
CA PHE A 751 -2.64 -36.11 -3.35
C PHE A 751 -2.75 -36.92 -2.07
N ARG A 752 -1.74 -37.76 -1.83
CA ARG A 752 -1.60 -38.56 -0.62
C ARG A 752 -0.22 -38.40 -0.01
N ALA A 753 -0.16 -38.28 1.31
CA ALA A 753 1.08 -38.37 2.09
C ALA A 753 0.89 -39.35 3.24
N ALA A 754 1.94 -40.09 3.61
CA ALA A 754 1.94 -40.81 4.87
C ALA A 754 2.06 -39.83 6.04
N VAL A 755 1.32 -40.08 7.12
CA VAL A 755 1.38 -39.29 8.35
C VAL A 755 1.33 -40.21 9.56
N THR A 756 2.04 -39.85 10.61
CA THR A 756 1.95 -40.51 11.91
C THR A 756 1.33 -39.53 12.90
N PRO A 757 0.03 -39.64 13.23
CA PRO A 757 -0.57 -38.86 14.30
C PRO A 757 0.20 -39.05 15.61
N VAL A 758 0.51 -37.96 16.31
CA VAL A 758 1.28 -37.97 17.57
C VAL A 758 0.43 -37.41 18.69
N ASP A 759 0.40 -38.12 19.83
CA ASP A 759 -0.16 -37.59 21.08
C ASP A 759 0.87 -36.67 21.75
N VAL A 760 0.81 -35.38 21.37
CA VAL A 760 1.73 -34.36 21.91
C VAL A 760 1.38 -33.95 23.34
N GLN A 761 0.20 -34.32 23.86
CA GLN A 761 -0.14 -34.06 25.26
C GLN A 761 0.52 -35.08 26.19
N ALA A 762 0.74 -36.32 25.74
CA ALA A 762 1.43 -37.35 26.51
C ALA A 762 2.92 -37.05 26.78
N ASP A 763 3.60 -36.34 25.86
CA ASP A 763 5.02 -35.99 25.97
C ASP A 763 5.31 -34.79 26.91
N SER A 764 4.26 -34.14 27.43
CA SER A 764 4.38 -32.96 28.30
C SER A 764 4.44 -33.25 29.82
N ASN A 765 4.49 -34.53 30.22
CA ASN A 765 4.55 -34.99 31.62
C ASN A 765 5.90 -35.62 32.02
#